data_AF-A0A2E5B5Z4-F1
#
_entry.id   AF-A0A2E5B5Z4-F1
#
_cell.length_a   1.000
_cell.length_b   1.000
_cell.length_c   1.000
_cell.angle_alpha   90.00
_cell.angle_beta   90.00
_cell.angle_gamma   90.00
#
_symmetry.space_group_name_H-M   'P 1'
#
loop_
_entity.id
_entity.type
_entity.pdbx_description
1 polymer ?
#
loop_
_entity_poly.entity_id
_entity_poly.type
_entity_poly.pdbx_seq_one_letter_code
_entity_poly.pdbx_strand_id
1 'polypeptide(L)'
;MNRMDDIHWWSERLEAWSREGFNVDAFRHALRADPANGSELLIRFDDLVSKNRNLRRRVIDSTMPREKKGQWLNNLDNVIDTENLLVKWEKDAALNRPWEPYIYKAESRWSELGRRSNLSTIVKRLNALDPSSFSACQPMFILFDDVSSESLISSILDEIENDEERRRQVVGEMIELLSQDGIDASDARRMKINDALDHLSALQSKADRARNNRLRIEKEIRAFDSELADRLLEKRSDDLTTEVDAIIDNLSSRLSTLTSTVDQWVEMGIKFPNKGKILPQDLLDWEAGLPDIESAVQVHLRALERWKDFETLWPDKCANTSLAGRLDMTEEFVDMVDSFDQEWRELELEGMQIIGSWEEKGFAMDVWRTRVAEEPRSALAWLKREEIRYQTASELIDALMSLDASINGEDEIVRRVAILREFDLEADLLEEMDFYVNTRARRAARHRSMLESEWMELVRKGLVDDLPTASLSLAEFEALIADSRLNKRNSGIPIERLESRMMQEIDEWYENGFTVDSLKEMLSENPIDLALRMTSIRESVAKHEQLRRRVSGLDWTRDPELSVAINLDLARPDRLGSLAADIPQLMMDLAQKKVVDADFEFVSWRPHKRTRPILIPVPENTVEDAMEAILEEMESEEMEETIEEELIVEDVQGEIEIKQPDVEEEVIVEVEEEVVAETVVEEEVVSEEHEEAVVVGTTDDVVIADSSAIENLLRALGLEQEASMLADNGDFSVVRRSLASHVGIEPRDMRLDRLLRLSLRLIPKGDEDDNHRFALLSTLSELAVGLSKWTRTRLESRHSGSVGDLLQDAAKLGEALSRIPGPGTPLPLEADEYLLPSQDDIDGLSTEVNALKRRVMLPSSGGVR
;
A
#
# COMPACT_ATOMS: atom_id res chain seq x y z
N MET A 1 131.27 1.02 -4.76
CA MET A 1 130.89 1.19 -3.34
C MET A 1 130.26 -0.13 -2.88
N ASN A 2 130.41 -0.51 -1.62
CA ASN A 2 129.98 -1.79 -1.02
C ASN A 2 128.52 -2.15 -1.38
N ARG A 3 128.13 -3.43 -1.47
CA ARG A 3 128.69 -4.62 -0.80
C ARG A 3 129.05 -5.75 -1.78
N MET A 4 130.01 -6.60 -1.37
CA MET A 4 129.95 -8.01 -1.74
C MET A 4 128.75 -8.60 -0.99
N ASP A 5 127.87 -9.33 -1.67
CA ASP A 5 126.96 -10.22 -0.95
C ASP A 5 127.82 -11.36 -0.38
N ASP A 6 127.78 -11.53 0.93
CA ASP A 6 128.31 -12.74 1.57
C ASP A 6 127.59 -13.94 0.93
N ILE A 7 128.36 -14.92 0.44
CA ILE A 7 127.82 -16.15 -0.14
C ILE A 7 127.36 -17.03 1.02
N HIS A 8 126.25 -16.63 1.63
CA HIS A 8 125.59 -17.40 2.67
C HIS A 8 125.16 -18.75 2.10
N TRP A 9 125.36 -19.83 2.86
CA TRP A 9 125.11 -21.21 2.41
C TRP A 9 123.67 -21.49 1.94
N TRP A 10 122.72 -20.62 2.27
CA TRP A 10 121.33 -20.69 1.80
C TRP A 10 121.09 -20.11 0.39
N SER A 11 122.03 -19.39 -0.22
CA SER A 11 121.82 -18.74 -1.52
C SER A 11 121.50 -19.73 -2.64
N GLU A 12 122.21 -20.87 -2.69
CA GLU A 12 122.00 -21.93 -3.68
C GLU A 12 120.59 -22.54 -3.60
N ARG A 13 120.05 -22.73 -2.38
CA ARG A 13 118.69 -23.24 -2.17
C ARG A 13 117.63 -22.23 -2.62
N LEU A 14 117.85 -20.93 -2.34
CA LEU A 14 116.97 -19.86 -2.81
C LEU A 14 117.03 -19.72 -4.35
N GLU A 15 118.20 -19.87 -4.96
CA GLU A 15 118.31 -19.89 -6.43
C GLU A 15 117.62 -21.11 -7.06
N ALA A 16 117.69 -22.29 -6.45
CA ALA A 16 116.96 -23.46 -6.93
C ALA A 16 115.45 -23.19 -7.00
N TRP A 17 114.86 -22.66 -5.92
CA TRP A 17 113.44 -22.26 -5.91
C TRP A 17 113.13 -21.12 -6.89
N SER A 18 114.05 -20.16 -7.07
CA SER A 18 113.90 -19.10 -8.08
C SER A 18 113.83 -19.65 -9.51
N ARG A 19 114.60 -20.70 -9.81
CA ARG A 19 114.61 -21.38 -11.12
C ARG A 19 113.38 -22.26 -11.35
N GLU A 20 112.69 -22.68 -10.28
CA GLU A 20 111.36 -23.32 -10.32
C GLU A 20 110.19 -22.32 -10.47
N GLY A 21 110.50 -21.02 -10.67
CA GLY A 21 109.48 -19.98 -10.85
C GLY A 21 108.73 -19.65 -9.56
N PHE A 22 109.41 -19.65 -8.42
CA PHE A 22 108.88 -19.10 -7.16
C PHE A 22 109.43 -17.70 -6.90
N ASN A 23 108.61 -16.81 -6.35
CA ASN A 23 109.08 -15.54 -5.79
C ASN A 23 109.78 -15.79 -4.45
N VAL A 24 111.09 -15.58 -4.41
CA VAL A 24 111.96 -15.87 -3.26
C VAL A 24 112.46 -14.62 -2.54
N ASP A 25 112.07 -13.41 -3.00
CA ASP A 25 112.64 -12.17 -2.48
C ASP A 25 112.25 -11.90 -1.01
N ALA A 26 111.04 -12.24 -0.62
CA ALA A 26 110.63 -12.14 0.79
C ALA A 26 111.40 -13.15 1.69
N PHE A 27 111.75 -14.34 1.18
CA PHE A 27 112.61 -15.29 1.91
C PHE A 27 114.06 -14.78 1.99
N ARG A 28 114.59 -14.17 0.91
CA ARG A 28 115.89 -13.47 0.90
C ARG A 28 115.92 -12.36 1.95
N HIS A 29 114.84 -11.58 2.09
CA HIS A 29 114.73 -10.54 3.12
C HIS A 29 114.67 -11.12 4.55
N ALA A 30 113.88 -12.17 4.78
CA ALA A 30 113.78 -12.81 6.10
C ALA A 30 115.13 -13.40 6.57
N LEU A 31 115.82 -14.16 5.70
CA LEU A 31 117.12 -14.77 6.00
C LEU A 31 118.27 -13.74 6.15
N ARG A 32 118.11 -12.54 5.58
CA ARG A 32 119.01 -11.39 5.80
C ARG A 32 118.69 -10.60 7.07
N ALA A 33 117.48 -10.73 7.63
CA ALA A 33 117.07 -10.06 8.86
C ALA A 33 117.46 -10.87 10.12
N ASP A 34 117.33 -12.19 10.07
CA ASP A 34 117.79 -13.10 11.13
C ASP A 34 118.61 -14.26 10.55
N PRO A 35 119.92 -14.05 10.32
CA PRO A 35 120.82 -15.08 9.83
C PRO A 35 121.17 -16.14 10.89
N ALA A 36 120.88 -15.91 12.19
CA ALA A 36 121.18 -16.86 13.25
C ALA A 36 120.18 -18.02 13.26
N ASN A 37 118.90 -17.73 13.04
CA ASN A 37 117.84 -18.74 12.88
C ASN A 37 117.66 -19.21 11.43
N GLY A 38 118.62 -18.94 10.54
CA GLY A 38 118.54 -19.23 9.11
C GLY A 38 118.28 -20.69 8.73
N SER A 39 118.68 -21.65 9.59
CA SER A 39 118.39 -23.08 9.43
C SER A 39 116.92 -23.42 9.71
N GLU A 40 116.34 -22.93 10.81
CA GLU A 40 114.90 -23.09 11.06
C GLU A 40 114.05 -22.40 9.99
N LEU A 41 114.43 -21.17 9.61
CA LEU A 41 113.73 -20.41 8.58
C LEU A 41 113.75 -21.16 7.25
N LEU A 42 114.87 -21.74 6.84
CA LEU A 42 114.94 -22.58 5.64
C LEU A 42 114.07 -23.84 5.74
N ILE A 43 113.97 -24.50 6.89
CA ILE A 43 113.10 -25.68 7.06
C ILE A 43 111.63 -25.26 6.91
N ARG A 44 111.23 -24.13 7.50
CA ARG A 44 109.86 -23.57 7.33
C ARG A 44 109.60 -23.16 5.88
N PHE A 45 110.59 -22.60 5.18
CA PHE A 45 110.45 -22.25 3.76
C PHE A 45 110.41 -23.48 2.84
N ASP A 46 111.15 -24.56 3.13
CA ASP A 46 111.07 -25.80 2.35
C ASP A 46 109.71 -26.50 2.55
N ASP A 47 109.14 -26.46 3.76
CA ASP A 47 107.76 -26.88 4.03
C ASP A 47 106.74 -26.05 3.21
N LEU A 48 106.80 -24.71 3.26
CA LEU A 48 105.93 -23.84 2.47
C LEU A 48 106.10 -24.03 0.95
N VAL A 49 107.33 -24.26 0.45
CA VAL A 49 107.58 -24.61 -0.95
C VAL A 49 107.01 -26.01 -1.27
N SER A 50 107.08 -26.97 -0.37
CA SER A 50 106.47 -28.31 -0.56
C SER A 50 104.94 -28.24 -0.64
N LYS A 51 104.32 -27.49 0.27
CA LYS A 51 102.89 -27.15 0.28
C LYS A 51 102.49 -26.46 -1.03
N ASN A 52 103.30 -25.51 -1.51
CA ASN A 52 103.09 -24.83 -2.78
C ASN A 52 103.16 -25.80 -3.97
N ARG A 53 104.24 -26.59 -4.10
CA ARG A 53 104.40 -27.58 -5.18
C ARG A 53 103.21 -28.55 -5.24
N ASN A 54 102.70 -28.98 -4.08
CA ASN A 54 101.53 -29.86 -3.99
C ASN A 54 100.24 -29.14 -4.40
N LEU A 55 100.01 -27.89 -3.97
CA LEU A 55 98.84 -27.11 -4.38
C LEU A 55 98.89 -26.71 -5.87
N ARG A 56 100.04 -26.31 -6.42
CA ARG A 56 100.25 -26.12 -7.87
C ARG A 56 99.87 -27.38 -8.64
N ARG A 57 100.24 -28.58 -8.15
CA ARG A 57 99.86 -29.86 -8.76
C ARG A 57 98.33 -30.09 -8.72
N ARG A 58 97.68 -29.91 -7.56
CA ARG A 58 96.20 -29.98 -7.41
C ARG A 58 95.47 -29.01 -8.36
N VAL A 59 95.97 -27.79 -8.53
CA VAL A 59 95.44 -26.79 -9.48
C VAL A 59 95.60 -27.24 -10.94
N ILE A 60 96.78 -27.77 -11.31
CA ILE A 60 97.06 -28.27 -12.66
C ILE A 60 96.15 -29.46 -13.01
N ASP A 61 96.01 -30.42 -12.10
CA ASP A 61 95.28 -31.68 -12.32
C ASP A 61 93.75 -31.53 -12.22
N SER A 62 93.24 -30.43 -11.66
CA SER A 62 91.80 -30.09 -11.64
C SER A 62 91.20 -29.90 -13.05
N THR A 63 89.88 -29.85 -13.17
CA THR A 63 89.17 -29.59 -14.46
C THR A 63 88.75 -28.14 -14.68
N MET A 64 89.24 -27.20 -13.87
CA MET A 64 88.87 -25.77 -14.00
C MET A 64 89.19 -25.18 -15.40
N PRO A 65 88.39 -24.19 -15.86
CA PRO A 65 88.71 -23.39 -17.04
C PRO A 65 90.12 -22.79 -16.99
N ARG A 66 90.77 -22.68 -18.16
CA ARG A 66 92.17 -22.20 -18.28
C ARG A 66 92.41 -20.84 -17.61
N GLU A 67 91.44 -19.94 -17.69
CA GLU A 67 91.50 -18.61 -17.07
C GLU A 67 91.56 -18.70 -15.53
N LYS A 68 90.65 -19.46 -14.92
CA LYS A 68 90.65 -19.72 -13.46
C LYS A 68 91.92 -20.43 -13.03
N LYS A 69 92.41 -21.43 -13.80
CA LYS A 69 93.72 -22.07 -13.54
C LYS A 69 94.87 -21.06 -13.58
N GLY A 70 94.90 -20.16 -14.58
CA GLY A 70 95.92 -19.12 -14.68
C GLY A 70 95.93 -18.18 -13.48
N GLN A 71 94.75 -17.73 -13.05
CA GLN A 71 94.60 -16.91 -11.83
C GLN A 71 95.14 -17.64 -10.59
N TRP A 72 94.79 -18.92 -10.41
CA TRP A 72 95.30 -19.74 -9.30
C TRP A 72 96.82 -19.94 -9.36
N LEU A 73 97.39 -20.23 -10.53
CA LEU A 73 98.83 -20.46 -10.69
C LEU A 73 99.64 -19.18 -10.44
N ASN A 74 99.23 -18.05 -11.01
CA ASN A 74 99.90 -16.75 -10.78
C ASN A 74 99.88 -16.37 -9.29
N ASN A 75 98.78 -16.62 -8.58
CA ASN A 75 98.70 -16.39 -7.13
C ASN A 75 99.69 -17.29 -6.34
N LEU A 76 99.97 -18.50 -6.85
CA LEU A 76 100.90 -19.45 -6.24
C LEU A 76 102.39 -19.15 -6.54
N ASP A 77 102.71 -18.11 -7.31
CA ASP A 77 104.09 -17.68 -7.49
C ASP A 77 104.65 -17.05 -6.19
N ASN A 78 103.79 -16.43 -5.38
CA ASN A 78 104.12 -15.92 -4.04
C ASN A 78 103.99 -17.03 -2.98
N VAL A 79 105.12 -17.59 -2.55
CA VAL A 79 105.13 -18.75 -1.63
C VAL A 79 104.62 -18.43 -0.21
N ILE A 80 104.64 -17.16 0.21
CA ILE A 80 104.14 -16.76 1.54
C ILE A 80 102.61 -16.91 1.66
N ASP A 81 101.85 -16.68 0.58
CA ASP A 81 100.39 -16.76 0.61
C ASP A 81 99.84 -18.20 0.53
N THR A 82 100.72 -19.20 0.52
CA THR A 82 100.35 -20.61 0.30
C THR A 82 99.34 -21.15 1.30
N GLU A 83 99.44 -20.81 2.58
CA GLU A 83 98.49 -21.30 3.60
C GLU A 83 97.11 -20.61 3.45
N ASN A 84 97.08 -19.33 3.08
CA ASN A 84 95.85 -18.62 2.72
C ASN A 84 95.21 -19.19 1.43
N LEU A 85 96.04 -19.58 0.46
CA LEU A 85 95.61 -20.17 -0.80
C LEU A 85 95.14 -21.63 -0.63
N LEU A 86 95.73 -22.41 0.29
CA LEU A 86 95.23 -23.73 0.68
C LEU A 86 93.81 -23.64 1.28
N VAL A 87 93.58 -22.74 2.24
CA VAL A 87 92.25 -22.54 2.84
C VAL A 87 91.21 -22.07 1.81
N LYS A 88 91.61 -21.23 0.84
CA LYS A 88 90.75 -20.86 -0.30
C LYS A 88 90.49 -22.03 -1.24
N TRP A 89 91.50 -22.87 -1.50
CA TRP A 89 91.40 -24.03 -2.39
C TRP A 89 90.46 -25.09 -1.82
N GLU A 90 90.57 -25.38 -0.52
CA GLU A 90 89.72 -26.36 0.14
C GLU A 90 88.26 -25.91 0.20
N LYS A 91 87.99 -24.59 0.27
CA LYS A 91 86.65 -24.02 0.12
C LYS A 91 86.13 -24.08 -1.33
N ASP A 92 86.96 -23.83 -2.33
CA ASP A 92 86.57 -24.00 -3.75
C ASP A 92 86.31 -25.48 -4.08
N ALA A 93 87.16 -26.39 -3.59
CA ALA A 93 87.00 -27.82 -3.75
C ALA A 93 85.73 -28.34 -3.07
N ALA A 94 85.45 -27.93 -1.83
CA ALA A 94 84.25 -28.35 -1.09
C ALA A 94 82.92 -27.95 -1.78
N LEU A 95 82.93 -26.93 -2.65
CA LEU A 95 81.76 -26.49 -3.42
C LEU A 95 81.75 -27.06 -4.86
N ASN A 96 82.88 -27.01 -5.56
CA ASN A 96 82.96 -27.28 -7.00
C ASN A 96 83.52 -28.67 -7.35
N ARG A 97 84.18 -29.37 -6.42
CA ARG A 97 84.82 -30.70 -6.60
C ARG A 97 84.86 -31.50 -5.28
N PRO A 98 83.73 -31.82 -4.61
CA PRO A 98 83.74 -32.20 -3.19
C PRO A 98 84.50 -33.50 -2.85
N TRP A 99 84.75 -34.34 -3.85
CA TRP A 99 85.61 -35.54 -3.78
C TRP A 99 87.11 -35.23 -3.65
N GLU A 100 87.58 -34.08 -4.12
CA GLU A 100 89.02 -33.76 -4.27
C GLU A 100 89.83 -33.87 -2.96
N PRO A 101 89.33 -33.41 -1.79
CA PRO A 101 90.07 -33.53 -0.52
C PRO A 101 90.21 -34.97 -0.02
N TYR A 102 89.33 -35.89 -0.44
CA TYR A 102 89.39 -37.31 -0.10
C TYR A 102 90.35 -38.05 -1.04
N ILE A 103 90.23 -37.80 -2.34
CA ILE A 103 91.11 -38.38 -3.36
C ILE A 103 92.57 -37.95 -3.14
N TYR A 104 92.83 -36.69 -2.78
CA TYR A 104 94.19 -36.21 -2.45
C TYR A 104 94.80 -36.94 -1.23
N LYS A 105 93.99 -37.31 -0.22
CA LYS A 105 94.45 -38.12 0.94
C LYS A 105 94.70 -39.59 0.58
N ALA A 106 94.07 -40.08 -0.49
CA ALA A 106 94.17 -41.46 -0.96
C ALA A 106 95.27 -41.67 -2.02
N GLU A 107 95.67 -40.62 -2.74
CA GLU A 107 96.53 -40.68 -3.94
C GLU A 107 97.81 -41.51 -3.76
N SER A 108 98.47 -41.42 -2.60
CA SER A 108 99.67 -42.20 -2.28
C SER A 108 99.40 -43.71 -2.28
N ARG A 109 98.42 -44.16 -1.49
CA ARG A 109 98.00 -45.58 -1.38
C ARG A 109 97.58 -46.18 -2.72
N TRP A 110 96.84 -45.42 -3.53
CA TRP A 110 96.48 -45.83 -4.89
C TRP A 110 97.69 -45.90 -5.83
N SER A 111 98.72 -45.09 -5.62
CA SER A 111 99.98 -45.14 -6.40
C SER A 111 100.91 -46.28 -5.97
N GLU A 112 101.00 -46.57 -4.66
CA GLU A 112 101.80 -47.66 -4.09
C GLU A 112 101.31 -49.05 -4.57
N LEU A 113 99.99 -49.21 -4.73
CA LEU A 113 99.36 -50.40 -5.30
C LEU A 113 99.24 -50.37 -6.84
N GLY A 114 99.89 -49.40 -7.52
CA GLY A 114 99.95 -49.30 -8.98
C GLY A 114 98.65 -48.87 -9.68
N ARG A 115 97.57 -48.60 -8.95
CA ARG A 115 96.22 -48.27 -9.49
C ARG A 115 96.01 -46.77 -9.77
N ARG A 116 97.07 -45.97 -9.85
CA ARG A 116 97.00 -44.51 -10.12
C ARG A 116 96.21 -44.18 -11.39
N SER A 117 96.27 -45.04 -12.42
CA SER A 117 95.47 -44.93 -13.64
C SER A 117 93.96 -44.94 -13.37
N ASN A 118 93.52 -45.80 -12.47
CA ASN A 118 92.11 -46.11 -12.25
C ASN A 118 91.46 -45.03 -11.36
N LEU A 119 92.20 -44.54 -10.36
CA LEU A 119 91.87 -43.29 -9.68
C LEU A 119 91.75 -42.13 -10.68
N SER A 120 92.64 -42.04 -11.69
CA SER A 120 92.55 -40.96 -12.69
C SER A 120 91.34 -41.07 -13.63
N THR A 121 90.81 -42.27 -13.89
CA THR A 121 89.55 -42.44 -14.65
C THR A 121 88.33 -42.13 -13.80
N ILE A 122 88.32 -42.55 -12.53
CA ILE A 122 87.29 -42.17 -11.54
C ILE A 122 87.21 -40.65 -11.37
N VAL A 123 88.37 -39.97 -11.24
CA VAL A 123 88.45 -38.50 -11.20
C VAL A 123 87.89 -37.86 -12.48
N LYS A 124 88.15 -38.42 -13.67
CA LYS A 124 87.60 -37.88 -14.93
C LYS A 124 86.08 -37.99 -15.00
N ARG A 125 85.51 -39.12 -14.55
CA ARG A 125 84.05 -39.34 -14.43
C ARG A 125 83.40 -38.31 -13.51
N LEU A 126 83.88 -38.22 -12.26
CA LEU A 126 83.40 -37.26 -11.26
C LEU A 126 83.39 -35.81 -11.76
N ASN A 127 84.45 -35.38 -12.45
CA ASN A 127 84.55 -34.02 -12.99
C ASN A 127 83.70 -33.78 -14.26
N ALA A 128 83.01 -34.79 -14.79
CA ALA A 128 82.05 -34.65 -15.91
C ALA A 128 80.59 -34.58 -15.45
N LEU A 129 80.32 -34.86 -14.16
CA LEU A 129 78.99 -34.76 -13.55
C LEU A 129 78.49 -33.31 -13.48
N ASP A 130 77.17 -33.13 -13.55
CA ASP A 130 76.48 -31.87 -13.29
C ASP A 130 76.50 -31.55 -11.78
N PRO A 131 76.63 -30.26 -11.38
CA PRO A 131 76.60 -29.86 -9.97
C PRO A 131 75.39 -30.34 -9.15
N SER A 132 74.25 -30.60 -9.80
CA SER A 132 73.07 -31.20 -9.15
C SER A 132 73.32 -32.60 -8.57
N SER A 133 74.33 -33.32 -9.04
CA SER A 133 74.66 -34.69 -8.61
C SER A 133 75.73 -34.77 -7.53
N PHE A 134 76.39 -33.66 -7.17
CA PHE A 134 77.54 -33.66 -6.25
C PHE A 134 77.17 -34.13 -4.82
N SER A 135 75.90 -34.03 -4.44
CA SER A 135 75.34 -34.59 -3.21
C SER A 135 75.30 -36.12 -3.22
N ALA A 136 74.92 -36.73 -4.35
CA ALA A 136 74.87 -38.18 -4.52
C ALA A 136 76.27 -38.83 -4.44
N CYS A 137 77.33 -38.08 -4.73
CA CYS A 137 78.71 -38.56 -4.57
C CYS A 137 79.17 -38.73 -3.11
N GLN A 138 78.44 -38.25 -2.10
CA GLN A 138 78.90 -38.28 -0.71
C GLN A 138 79.24 -39.69 -0.14
N PRO A 139 78.45 -40.76 -0.39
CA PRO A 139 78.73 -42.09 0.18
C PRO A 139 80.08 -42.68 -0.27
N MET A 140 80.49 -42.42 -1.52
CA MET A 140 81.75 -42.93 -2.06
C MET A 140 83.00 -42.18 -1.55
N PHE A 141 82.86 -41.05 -0.84
CA PHE A 141 84.01 -40.30 -0.32
C PHE A 141 84.82 -41.08 0.73
N ILE A 142 84.16 -41.93 1.52
CA ILE A 142 84.80 -42.81 2.52
C ILE A 142 85.52 -43.99 1.83
N LEU A 143 84.98 -44.47 0.70
CA LEU A 143 85.52 -45.63 -0.01
C LEU A 143 86.93 -45.37 -0.60
N PHE A 144 87.27 -44.12 -0.94
CA PHE A 144 88.59 -43.77 -1.46
C PHE A 144 89.76 -44.18 -0.55
N ASP A 145 89.55 -44.30 0.77
CA ASP A 145 90.57 -44.74 1.70
C ASP A 145 90.99 -46.21 1.51
N ASP A 146 90.14 -47.04 0.90
CA ASP A 146 90.39 -48.45 0.58
C ASP A 146 90.46 -48.70 -0.94
N VAL A 147 91.66 -49.02 -1.43
CA VAL A 147 91.94 -49.31 -2.85
C VAL A 147 91.27 -50.60 -3.34
N SER A 148 90.80 -51.48 -2.44
CA SER A 148 90.04 -52.67 -2.82
C SER A 148 88.60 -52.35 -3.27
N SER A 149 88.05 -51.21 -2.84
CA SER A 149 86.66 -50.79 -3.09
C SER A 149 86.39 -50.26 -4.51
N GLU A 150 87.38 -50.27 -5.40
CA GLU A 150 87.33 -49.70 -6.76
C GLU A 150 86.07 -50.07 -7.54
N SER A 151 85.61 -51.33 -7.47
CA SER A 151 84.40 -51.80 -8.17
C SER A 151 83.10 -51.26 -7.59
N LEU A 152 83.07 -50.93 -6.29
CA LEU A 152 81.94 -50.27 -5.63
C LEU A 152 81.93 -48.76 -5.94
N ILE A 153 83.11 -48.15 -6.01
CA ILE A 153 83.26 -46.76 -6.46
C ILE A 153 82.80 -46.61 -7.91
N SER A 154 83.11 -47.57 -8.79
CA SER A 154 82.59 -47.55 -10.16
C SER A 154 81.08 -47.77 -10.22
N SER A 155 80.50 -48.72 -9.48
CA SER A 155 79.06 -48.97 -9.55
C SER A 155 78.21 -47.81 -9.03
N ILE A 156 78.66 -47.15 -7.96
CA ILE A 156 78.01 -45.92 -7.46
C ILE A 156 78.08 -44.79 -8.50
N LEU A 157 79.19 -44.67 -9.24
CA LEU A 157 79.28 -43.71 -10.34
C LEU A 157 78.41 -44.11 -11.55
N ASP A 158 78.31 -45.41 -11.85
CA ASP A 158 77.41 -45.91 -12.89
C ASP A 158 75.95 -45.53 -12.56
N GLU A 159 75.53 -45.71 -11.31
CA GLU A 159 74.19 -45.31 -10.83
C GLU A 159 73.96 -43.79 -10.96
N ILE A 160 74.91 -42.95 -10.50
CA ILE A 160 74.80 -41.49 -10.55
C ILE A 160 74.78 -40.96 -11.99
N GLU A 161 75.59 -41.53 -12.90
CA GLU A 161 75.61 -41.14 -14.31
C GLU A 161 74.31 -41.54 -15.03
N ASN A 162 73.75 -42.72 -14.74
CA ASN A 162 72.44 -43.14 -15.26
C ASN A 162 71.31 -42.19 -14.80
N ASP A 163 71.31 -41.77 -13.53
CA ASP A 163 70.30 -40.83 -13.02
C ASP A 163 70.50 -39.39 -13.50
N GLU A 164 71.70 -39.00 -13.95
CA GLU A 164 71.87 -37.78 -14.76
C GLU A 164 71.31 -37.92 -16.18
N GLU A 165 71.57 -39.03 -16.86
CA GLU A 165 71.09 -39.26 -18.23
C GLU A 165 69.56 -39.26 -18.28
N ARG A 166 68.90 -39.90 -17.30
CA ARG A 166 67.45 -39.82 -17.09
C ARG A 166 66.94 -38.41 -16.88
N ARG A 167 67.60 -37.60 -16.03
CA ARG A 167 67.20 -36.19 -15.81
C ARG A 167 67.40 -35.32 -17.06
N ARG A 168 68.44 -35.58 -17.87
CA ARG A 168 68.64 -34.93 -19.17
C ARG A 168 67.60 -35.37 -20.21
N GLN A 169 67.14 -36.63 -20.16
CA GLN A 169 66.03 -37.12 -20.99
C GLN A 169 64.73 -36.37 -20.66
N VAL A 170 64.37 -36.23 -19.38
CA VAL A 170 63.18 -35.46 -18.96
C VAL A 170 63.24 -34.00 -19.41
N VAL A 171 64.40 -33.35 -19.32
CA VAL A 171 64.62 -32.00 -19.89
C VAL A 171 64.40 -31.99 -21.41
N GLY A 172 64.82 -33.04 -22.12
CA GLY A 172 64.54 -33.21 -23.55
C GLY A 172 63.04 -33.35 -23.86
N GLU A 173 62.34 -34.20 -23.12
CA GLU A 173 60.90 -34.47 -23.27
C GLU A 173 60.05 -33.21 -22.98
N MET A 174 60.40 -32.43 -21.94
CA MET A 174 59.75 -31.14 -21.66
C MET A 174 59.95 -30.11 -22.77
N ILE A 175 61.13 -30.08 -23.41
CA ILE A 175 61.41 -29.22 -24.56
C ILE A 175 60.60 -29.66 -25.79
N GLU A 176 60.45 -30.96 -26.00
CA GLU A 176 59.63 -31.48 -27.10
C GLU A 176 58.14 -31.19 -26.89
N LEU A 177 57.64 -31.30 -25.66
CA LEU A 177 56.26 -30.91 -25.29
C LEU A 177 56.02 -29.42 -25.56
N LEU A 178 56.87 -28.53 -25.03
CA LEU A 178 56.74 -27.08 -25.28
C LEU A 178 56.86 -26.72 -26.78
N SER A 179 57.66 -27.47 -27.55
CA SER A 179 57.75 -27.27 -29.00
C SER A 179 56.48 -27.67 -29.75
N GLN A 180 55.70 -28.64 -29.25
CA GLN A 180 54.39 -28.99 -29.80
C GLN A 180 53.35 -27.90 -29.52
N ASP A 181 53.43 -27.25 -28.36
CA ASP A 181 52.64 -26.04 -28.03
C ASP A 181 53.17 -24.76 -28.71
N GLY A 182 54.22 -24.86 -29.55
CA GLY A 182 54.76 -23.76 -30.36
C GLY A 182 55.70 -22.80 -29.62
N ILE A 183 56.25 -23.20 -28.48
CA ILE A 183 57.17 -22.42 -27.65
C ILE A 183 58.60 -22.96 -27.83
N ASP A 184 59.53 -22.12 -28.28
CA ASP A 184 60.94 -22.51 -28.37
C ASP A 184 61.61 -22.52 -27.00
N ALA A 185 61.93 -23.72 -26.52
CA ALA A 185 62.65 -23.95 -25.27
C ALA A 185 64.08 -24.48 -25.50
N SER A 186 64.61 -24.40 -26.72
CA SER A 186 65.88 -25.05 -27.13
C SER A 186 67.10 -24.66 -26.29
N ASP A 187 67.15 -23.46 -25.73
CA ASP A 187 68.26 -22.99 -24.89
C ASP A 187 68.44 -23.79 -23.60
N ALA A 188 67.37 -24.40 -23.07
CA ALA A 188 67.44 -25.25 -21.89
C ALA A 188 68.36 -26.49 -22.09
N ARG A 189 68.60 -26.93 -23.34
CA ARG A 189 69.56 -28.00 -23.67
C ARG A 189 71.03 -27.66 -23.36
N ARG A 190 71.34 -26.39 -23.05
CA ARG A 190 72.69 -25.89 -22.72
C ARG A 190 72.85 -25.43 -21.27
N MET A 191 71.76 -25.40 -20.50
CA MET A 191 71.76 -25.04 -19.08
C MET A 191 72.18 -26.23 -18.21
N LYS A 192 72.47 -26.00 -16.93
CA LYS A 192 72.61 -27.09 -15.95
C LYS A 192 71.24 -27.74 -15.72
N ILE A 193 71.21 -28.98 -15.20
CA ILE A 193 69.95 -29.73 -15.06
C ILE A 193 68.90 -28.94 -14.25
N ASN A 194 69.27 -28.35 -13.10
CA ASN A 194 68.34 -27.57 -12.29
C ASN A 194 67.93 -26.26 -12.98
N ASP A 195 68.90 -25.46 -13.43
CA ASP A 195 68.68 -24.20 -14.15
C ASP A 195 67.73 -24.39 -15.37
N ALA A 196 67.86 -25.54 -16.06
CA ALA A 196 67.01 -25.94 -17.19
C ALA A 196 65.57 -26.23 -16.75
N LEU A 197 65.39 -27.05 -15.70
CA LEU A 197 64.07 -27.44 -15.19
C LEU A 197 63.30 -26.23 -14.64
N ASP A 198 63.97 -25.32 -13.92
CA ASP A 198 63.38 -24.08 -13.42
C ASP A 198 62.89 -23.21 -14.60
N HIS A 199 63.72 -23.01 -15.62
CA HIS A 199 63.37 -22.25 -16.83
C HIS A 199 62.21 -22.88 -17.61
N LEU A 200 62.21 -24.22 -17.76
CA LEU A 200 61.14 -24.97 -18.43
C LEU A 200 59.82 -24.88 -17.66
N SER A 201 59.85 -24.98 -16.32
CA SER A 201 58.66 -24.81 -15.48
C SER A 201 58.05 -23.41 -15.60
N ALA A 202 58.89 -22.38 -15.72
CA ALA A 202 58.44 -21.01 -15.93
C ALA A 202 57.75 -20.84 -17.31
N LEU A 203 58.36 -21.37 -18.38
CA LEU A 203 57.76 -21.38 -19.73
C LEU A 203 56.45 -22.16 -19.78
N GLN A 204 56.41 -23.36 -19.18
CA GLN A 204 55.20 -24.17 -19.08
C GLN A 204 54.08 -23.40 -18.36
N SER A 205 54.38 -22.76 -17.23
CA SER A 205 53.39 -21.95 -16.51
C SER A 205 52.83 -20.79 -17.33
N LYS A 206 53.59 -20.25 -18.30
CA LYS A 206 53.08 -19.24 -19.26
C LYS A 206 52.20 -19.88 -20.33
N ALA A 207 52.61 -21.04 -20.86
CA ALA A 207 51.82 -21.82 -21.81
C ALA A 207 50.43 -22.17 -21.24
N ASP A 208 50.40 -22.69 -20.02
CA ASP A 208 49.17 -23.10 -19.32
C ASP A 208 48.24 -21.90 -19.06
N ARG A 209 48.78 -20.75 -18.63
CA ARG A 209 47.98 -19.51 -18.49
C ARG A 209 47.39 -19.05 -19.83
N ALA A 210 48.19 -19.01 -20.89
CA ALA A 210 47.72 -18.60 -22.21
C ALA A 210 46.65 -19.56 -22.77
N ARG A 211 46.82 -20.87 -22.54
CA ARG A 211 45.84 -21.91 -22.91
C ARG A 211 44.55 -21.78 -22.11
N ASN A 212 44.63 -21.56 -20.80
CA ASN A 212 43.45 -21.37 -19.95
C ASN A 212 42.69 -20.10 -20.36
N ASN A 213 43.38 -18.99 -20.60
CA ASN A 213 42.77 -17.75 -21.08
C ASN A 213 42.01 -17.95 -22.40
N ARG A 214 42.58 -18.68 -23.37
CA ARG A 214 41.87 -19.00 -24.62
C ARG A 214 40.58 -19.80 -24.37
N LEU A 215 40.66 -20.84 -23.54
CA LEU A 215 39.50 -21.66 -23.18
C LEU A 215 38.42 -20.86 -22.45
N ARG A 216 38.81 -19.88 -21.64
CA ARG A 216 37.88 -18.96 -20.96
C ARG A 216 37.28 -17.94 -21.93
N ILE A 217 38.08 -17.28 -22.77
CA ILE A 217 37.55 -16.37 -23.81
C ILE A 217 36.53 -17.10 -24.71
N GLU A 218 36.82 -18.34 -25.11
CA GLU A 218 35.95 -19.13 -25.99
C GLU A 218 34.66 -19.66 -25.32
N LYS A 219 34.64 -19.81 -23.98
CA LYS A 219 33.47 -20.29 -23.22
C LYS A 219 32.68 -19.17 -22.53
N GLU A 220 33.39 -18.26 -21.89
CA GLU A 220 32.87 -17.29 -20.91
C GLU A 220 32.71 -15.89 -21.52
N ILE A 221 33.39 -15.56 -22.62
CA ILE A 221 33.27 -14.25 -23.31
C ILE A 221 32.52 -14.36 -24.64
N ARG A 222 32.88 -15.34 -25.50
CA ARG A 222 32.21 -15.52 -26.82
C ARG A 222 30.71 -15.81 -26.72
N ALA A 223 30.24 -16.27 -25.56
CA ALA A 223 28.81 -16.44 -25.27
C ALA A 223 28.04 -15.11 -25.16
N PHE A 224 28.72 -13.99 -24.93
CA PHE A 224 28.15 -12.63 -24.85
C PHE A 224 28.53 -11.79 -26.08
N ASP A 225 29.82 -11.73 -26.43
CA ASP A 225 30.32 -10.96 -27.58
C ASP A 225 31.39 -11.76 -28.32
N SER A 226 31.08 -12.13 -29.57
CA SER A 226 31.96 -12.90 -30.43
C SER A 226 33.10 -12.06 -31.03
N GLU A 227 32.86 -10.78 -31.34
CA GLU A 227 33.90 -9.90 -31.89
C GLU A 227 34.94 -9.53 -30.83
N LEU A 228 34.50 -9.29 -29.58
CA LEU A 228 35.39 -9.01 -28.47
C LEU A 228 36.19 -10.26 -28.09
N ALA A 229 35.57 -11.44 -28.11
CA ALA A 229 36.29 -12.70 -27.93
C ALA A 229 37.40 -12.89 -28.97
N ASP A 230 37.10 -12.69 -30.26
CA ASP A 230 38.10 -12.85 -31.32
C ASP A 230 39.21 -11.80 -31.23
N ARG A 231 38.88 -10.54 -30.90
CA ARG A 231 39.87 -9.47 -30.59
C ARG A 231 40.79 -9.84 -29.42
N LEU A 232 40.30 -10.53 -28.39
CA LEU A 232 41.13 -11.03 -27.28
C LEU A 232 41.99 -12.24 -27.67
N LEU A 233 41.52 -13.12 -28.55
CA LEU A 233 42.28 -14.30 -29.01
C LEU A 233 43.47 -13.93 -29.91
N GLU A 234 43.38 -12.83 -30.67
CA GLU A 234 44.50 -12.27 -31.44
C GLU A 234 45.56 -11.60 -30.55
N LYS A 235 45.15 -11.02 -29.41
CA LYS A 235 46.02 -10.23 -28.52
C LYS A 235 47.03 -11.12 -27.78
N ARG A 236 48.32 -10.88 -28.03
CA ARG A 236 49.45 -11.56 -27.35
C ARG A 236 50.08 -10.66 -26.28
N SER A 237 49.50 -10.65 -25.08
CA SER A 237 50.01 -9.93 -23.90
C SER A 237 50.12 -10.87 -22.70
N ASP A 238 51.17 -10.73 -21.88
CA ASP A 238 51.32 -11.50 -20.63
C ASP A 238 50.22 -11.15 -19.61
N ASP A 239 49.74 -9.90 -19.60
CA ASP A 239 48.71 -9.41 -18.67
C ASP A 239 47.27 -9.83 -19.06
N LEU A 240 47.08 -10.63 -20.12
CA LEU A 240 45.75 -10.97 -20.65
C LEU A 240 44.84 -11.66 -19.62
N THR A 241 45.38 -12.26 -18.55
CA THR A 241 44.57 -12.84 -17.46
C THR A 241 43.65 -11.80 -16.82
N THR A 242 44.20 -10.65 -16.39
CA THR A 242 43.45 -9.66 -15.60
C THR A 242 42.44 -8.89 -16.42
N GLU A 243 42.72 -8.69 -17.71
CA GLU A 243 41.75 -8.15 -18.67
C GLU A 243 40.58 -9.13 -18.90
N VAL A 244 40.87 -10.43 -19.09
CA VAL A 244 39.85 -11.47 -19.25
C VAL A 244 38.99 -11.60 -17.99
N ASP A 245 39.60 -11.63 -16.81
CA ASP A 245 38.90 -11.63 -15.52
C ASP A 245 37.94 -10.44 -15.39
N ALA A 246 38.45 -9.21 -15.56
CA ALA A 246 37.64 -8.00 -15.44
C ALA A 246 36.49 -7.90 -16.46
N ILE A 247 36.66 -8.46 -17.67
CA ILE A 247 35.61 -8.50 -18.70
C ILE A 247 34.54 -9.53 -18.35
N ILE A 248 34.92 -10.71 -17.86
CA ILE A 248 33.97 -11.75 -17.42
C ILE A 248 33.19 -11.28 -16.20
N ASP A 249 33.86 -10.67 -15.22
CA ASP A 249 33.22 -10.10 -14.03
C ASP A 249 32.24 -8.98 -14.42
N ASN A 250 32.59 -8.13 -15.40
CA ASN A 250 31.68 -7.08 -15.89
C ASN A 250 30.44 -7.63 -16.61
N LEU A 251 30.62 -8.59 -17.53
CA LEU A 251 29.51 -9.17 -18.30
C LEU A 251 28.58 -10.02 -17.42
N SER A 252 29.15 -10.80 -16.50
CA SER A 252 28.37 -11.63 -15.57
C SER A 252 27.63 -10.80 -14.50
N SER A 253 28.23 -9.71 -14.00
CA SER A 253 27.54 -8.80 -13.08
C SER A 253 26.44 -7.98 -13.77
N ARG A 254 26.64 -7.55 -15.02
CA ARG A 254 25.57 -6.91 -15.82
C ARG A 254 24.41 -7.85 -16.07
N LEU A 255 24.68 -9.09 -16.51
CA LEU A 255 23.64 -10.11 -16.68
C LEU A 255 22.90 -10.42 -15.37
N SER A 256 23.60 -10.54 -14.23
CA SER A 256 22.92 -10.80 -12.96
C SER A 256 22.09 -9.60 -12.48
N THR A 257 22.53 -8.35 -12.70
CA THR A 257 21.69 -7.18 -12.43
C THR A 257 20.45 -7.11 -13.31
N LEU A 258 20.58 -7.36 -14.62
CA LEU A 258 19.45 -7.31 -15.56
C LEU A 258 18.46 -8.46 -15.30
N THR A 259 18.98 -9.65 -14.97
CA THR A 259 18.15 -10.79 -14.52
C THR A 259 17.40 -10.42 -13.25
N SER A 260 18.08 -9.83 -12.25
CA SER A 260 17.43 -9.40 -11.00
C SER A 260 16.38 -8.31 -11.18
N THR A 261 16.51 -7.38 -12.14
CA THR A 261 15.46 -6.39 -12.43
C THR A 261 14.25 -7.04 -13.10
N VAL A 262 14.47 -8.00 -14.01
CA VAL A 262 13.37 -8.72 -14.67
C VAL A 262 12.67 -9.68 -13.70
N ASP A 263 13.40 -10.35 -12.81
CA ASP A 263 12.82 -11.18 -11.74
C ASP A 263 11.97 -10.34 -10.78
N GLN A 264 12.42 -9.13 -10.38
CA GLN A 264 11.61 -8.18 -9.58
C GLN A 264 10.32 -7.78 -10.31
N TRP A 265 10.37 -7.52 -11.62
CA TRP A 265 9.16 -7.23 -12.39
C TRP A 265 8.21 -8.43 -12.48
N VAL A 266 8.73 -9.66 -12.51
CA VAL A 266 7.93 -10.89 -12.43
C VAL A 266 7.28 -11.04 -11.05
N GLU A 267 8.00 -10.75 -9.96
CA GLU A 267 7.45 -10.72 -8.58
C GLU A 267 6.33 -9.68 -8.42
N MET A 268 6.45 -8.52 -9.08
CA MET A 268 5.39 -7.50 -9.13
C MET A 268 4.16 -7.92 -9.97
N GLY A 269 4.26 -9.04 -10.71
CA GLY A 269 3.15 -9.67 -11.43
C GLY A 269 3.28 -9.70 -12.96
N ILE A 270 4.41 -9.28 -13.53
CA ILE A 270 4.60 -9.20 -14.99
C ILE A 270 4.96 -10.57 -15.59
N LYS A 271 4.35 -10.86 -16.75
CA LYS A 271 4.38 -12.15 -17.44
C LYS A 271 5.06 -11.98 -18.80
N PHE A 272 6.39 -12.03 -18.81
CA PHE A 272 7.20 -12.04 -20.03
C PHE A 272 7.01 -13.35 -20.82
N PRO A 273 7.02 -13.33 -22.17
CA PRO A 273 6.68 -14.48 -23.01
C PRO A 273 7.58 -15.72 -22.80
N ASN A 274 8.83 -15.53 -22.34
CA ASN A 274 9.77 -16.61 -22.00
C ASN A 274 10.11 -16.70 -20.49
N LYS A 275 9.23 -16.22 -19.61
CA LYS A 275 9.49 -16.06 -18.15
C LYS A 275 10.73 -15.22 -17.82
N GLY A 276 11.00 -14.18 -18.62
CA GLY A 276 12.06 -13.20 -18.34
C GLY A 276 13.50 -13.70 -18.50
N LYS A 277 13.72 -14.94 -18.98
CA LYS A 277 15.07 -15.51 -19.09
C LYS A 277 15.89 -14.86 -20.20
N ILE A 278 16.85 -14.01 -19.80
CA ILE A 278 17.87 -13.42 -20.67
C ILE A 278 18.98 -14.45 -20.91
N LEU A 279 19.37 -14.69 -22.16
CA LEU A 279 20.59 -15.46 -22.47
C LEU A 279 21.81 -14.52 -22.54
N PRO A 280 23.03 -15.03 -22.31
CA PRO A 280 24.26 -14.24 -22.48
C PRO A 280 24.38 -13.50 -23.82
N GLN A 281 23.85 -14.09 -24.89
CA GLN A 281 23.85 -13.52 -26.25
C GLN A 281 22.90 -12.33 -26.38
N ASP A 282 21.80 -12.32 -25.61
CA ASP A 282 20.76 -11.31 -25.70
C ASP A 282 21.06 -10.08 -24.82
N LEU A 283 22.10 -10.14 -23.97
CA LEU A 283 22.41 -9.13 -22.93
C LEU A 283 22.47 -7.70 -23.50
N LEU A 284 23.15 -7.51 -24.64
CA LEU A 284 23.34 -6.20 -25.24
C LEU A 284 22.06 -5.66 -25.89
N ASP A 285 21.24 -6.54 -26.46
CA ASP A 285 19.94 -6.16 -27.04
C ASP A 285 18.93 -5.81 -25.94
N TRP A 286 18.94 -6.55 -24.81
CA TRP A 286 18.18 -6.21 -23.61
C TRP A 286 18.62 -4.88 -23.00
N GLU A 287 19.92 -4.64 -22.82
CA GLU A 287 20.43 -3.35 -22.33
C GLU A 287 20.05 -2.17 -23.24
N ALA A 288 20.01 -2.38 -24.56
CA ALA A 288 19.60 -1.35 -25.51
C ALA A 288 18.09 -1.03 -25.43
N GLY A 289 17.25 -2.04 -25.22
CA GLY A 289 15.80 -1.89 -25.07
C GLY A 289 15.31 -1.57 -23.64
N LEU A 290 16.19 -1.68 -22.63
CA LEU A 290 15.82 -1.59 -21.21
C LEU A 290 15.04 -0.32 -20.83
N PRO A 291 15.38 0.91 -21.31
CA PRO A 291 14.61 2.11 -20.96
C PRO A 291 13.17 2.09 -21.49
N ASP A 292 12.96 1.53 -22.69
CA ASP A 292 11.63 1.41 -23.29
C ASP A 292 10.81 0.35 -22.53
N ILE A 293 11.44 -0.78 -22.19
CA ILE A 293 10.84 -1.84 -21.36
C ILE A 293 10.48 -1.31 -19.97
N GLU A 294 11.36 -0.55 -19.30
CA GLU A 294 11.07 0.11 -18.02
C GLU A 294 9.86 1.04 -18.12
N SER A 295 9.73 1.80 -19.20
CA SER A 295 8.58 2.69 -19.41
C SER A 295 7.27 1.91 -19.56
N ALA A 296 7.27 0.83 -20.35
CA ALA A 296 6.13 -0.07 -20.52
C ALA A 296 5.76 -0.78 -19.21
N VAL A 297 6.77 -1.24 -18.46
CA VAL A 297 6.61 -1.86 -17.13
C VAL A 297 5.93 -0.88 -16.16
N GLN A 298 6.37 0.38 -16.09
CA GLN A 298 5.77 1.38 -15.20
C GLN A 298 4.32 1.72 -15.57
N VAL A 299 3.98 1.77 -16.87
CA VAL A 299 2.59 1.95 -17.32
C VAL A 299 1.76 0.73 -16.96
N HIS A 300 2.27 -0.48 -17.23
CA HIS A 300 1.58 -1.73 -16.96
C HIS A 300 1.30 -1.94 -15.47
N LEU A 301 2.26 -1.62 -14.59
CA LEU A 301 2.11 -1.77 -13.15
C LEU A 301 1.05 -0.83 -12.57
N ARG A 302 0.98 0.43 -13.01
CA ARG A 302 -0.09 1.37 -12.60
C ARG A 302 -1.47 0.87 -13.03
N ALA A 303 -1.59 0.36 -14.26
CA ALA A 303 -2.82 -0.26 -14.73
C ALA A 303 -3.16 -1.53 -13.93
N LEU A 304 -2.15 -2.31 -13.52
CA LEU A 304 -2.33 -3.55 -12.75
C LEU A 304 -2.71 -3.26 -11.27
N GLU A 305 -2.16 -2.21 -10.67
CA GLU A 305 -2.60 -1.67 -9.38
C GLU A 305 -4.08 -1.25 -9.44
N ARG A 306 -4.45 -0.37 -10.38
CA ARG A 306 -5.84 0.06 -10.57
C ARG A 306 -6.79 -1.09 -10.90
N TRP A 307 -6.32 -2.08 -11.66
CA TRP A 307 -7.08 -3.29 -11.99
C TRP A 307 -7.32 -4.20 -10.77
N LYS A 308 -6.40 -4.22 -9.79
CA LYS A 308 -6.62 -4.96 -8.52
C LYS A 308 -7.75 -4.31 -7.69
N ASP A 309 -7.86 -2.98 -7.69
CA ASP A 309 -9.02 -2.31 -7.08
C ASP A 309 -10.31 -2.84 -7.74
N PHE A 310 -10.38 -2.82 -9.07
CA PHE A 310 -11.52 -3.34 -9.83
C PHE A 310 -11.73 -4.86 -9.66
N GLU A 311 -10.68 -5.67 -9.44
CA GLU A 311 -10.80 -7.10 -9.15
C GLU A 311 -11.48 -7.34 -7.79
N THR A 312 -11.16 -6.54 -6.78
CA THR A 312 -11.81 -6.63 -5.46
C THR A 312 -13.23 -6.09 -5.44
N LEU A 313 -13.51 -4.98 -6.14
CA LEU A 313 -14.81 -4.32 -6.12
C LEU A 313 -15.80 -4.90 -7.16
N TRP A 314 -15.34 -5.21 -8.37
CA TRP A 314 -16.14 -5.65 -9.52
C TRP A 314 -15.67 -7.01 -10.10
N PRO A 315 -15.56 -8.08 -9.29
CA PRO A 315 -15.01 -9.38 -9.73
C PRO A 315 -15.72 -9.97 -10.97
N ASP A 316 -17.02 -9.72 -11.14
CA ASP A 316 -17.80 -10.13 -12.33
C ASP A 316 -17.16 -9.70 -13.66
N LYS A 317 -16.53 -8.50 -13.69
CA LYS A 317 -15.95 -7.91 -14.91
C LYS A 317 -14.48 -8.29 -15.08
N CYS A 318 -13.73 -8.41 -13.98
CA CYS A 318 -12.30 -8.74 -14.00
C CYS A 318 -12.00 -10.23 -14.28
N ALA A 319 -13.01 -11.10 -14.37
CA ALA A 319 -12.85 -12.55 -14.64
C ALA A 319 -11.99 -12.90 -15.89
N ASN A 320 -11.83 -11.99 -16.85
CA ASN A 320 -10.94 -12.15 -18.01
C ASN A 320 -9.46 -11.88 -17.66
N THR A 321 -8.87 -12.73 -16.81
CA THR A 321 -7.47 -12.64 -16.31
C THR A 321 -6.36 -12.84 -17.36
N SER A 322 -6.70 -12.80 -18.66
CA SER A 322 -5.81 -13.12 -19.79
C SER A 322 -4.83 -12.01 -20.14
N LEU A 323 -5.20 -10.73 -19.96
CA LEU A 323 -4.34 -9.56 -20.22
C LEU A 323 -3.49 -9.19 -19.00
N ALA A 324 -4.03 -9.38 -17.79
CA ALA A 324 -3.39 -8.99 -16.54
C ALA A 324 -1.93 -9.50 -16.45
N GLY A 325 -0.98 -8.58 -16.30
CA GLY A 325 0.46 -8.87 -16.26
C GLY A 325 1.19 -9.07 -17.60
N ARG A 326 0.52 -9.17 -18.76
CA ARG A 326 1.23 -9.35 -20.05
C ARG A 326 1.74 -8.03 -20.62
N LEU A 327 3.06 -7.82 -20.57
CA LEU A 327 3.71 -6.62 -21.11
C LEU A 327 3.46 -6.44 -22.62
N ASP A 328 3.45 -7.54 -23.37
CA ASP A 328 3.20 -7.55 -24.83
C ASP A 328 1.82 -7.00 -25.24
N MET A 329 0.89 -6.87 -24.27
CA MET A 329 -0.49 -6.41 -24.46
C MET A 329 -0.80 -5.18 -23.59
N THR A 330 0.20 -4.35 -23.28
CA THR A 330 0.07 -3.13 -22.46
C THR A 330 -1.06 -2.21 -22.92
N GLU A 331 -1.13 -1.89 -24.21
CA GLU A 331 -2.15 -0.99 -24.77
C GLU A 331 -3.58 -1.52 -24.54
N GLU A 332 -3.85 -2.78 -24.93
CA GLU A 332 -5.17 -3.42 -24.71
C GLU A 332 -5.54 -3.55 -23.23
N PHE A 333 -4.56 -3.70 -22.33
CA PHE A 333 -4.80 -3.76 -20.89
C PHE A 333 -5.09 -2.38 -20.28
N VAL A 334 -4.39 -1.33 -20.73
CA VAL A 334 -4.69 0.06 -20.34
C VAL A 334 -6.07 0.47 -20.85
N ASP A 335 -6.40 0.22 -22.11
CA ASP A 335 -7.73 0.50 -22.68
C ASP A 335 -8.86 -0.18 -21.89
N MET A 336 -8.63 -1.41 -21.39
CA MET A 336 -9.58 -2.12 -20.53
C MET A 336 -9.76 -1.43 -19.17
N VAL A 337 -8.67 -1.04 -18.50
CA VAL A 337 -8.74 -0.35 -17.20
C VAL A 337 -9.36 1.04 -17.34
N ASP A 338 -8.99 1.80 -18.37
CA ASP A 338 -9.60 3.09 -18.69
C ASP A 338 -11.09 2.97 -19.00
N SER A 339 -11.55 1.83 -19.55
CA SER A 339 -12.98 1.56 -19.75
C SER A 339 -13.73 1.35 -18.42
N PHE A 340 -13.12 0.67 -17.44
CA PHE A 340 -13.70 0.52 -16.10
C PHE A 340 -13.70 1.86 -15.33
N ASP A 341 -12.66 2.69 -15.49
CA ASP A 341 -12.63 4.05 -14.93
C ASP A 341 -13.58 5.02 -15.66
N GLN A 342 -14.00 4.73 -16.89
CA GLN A 342 -15.12 5.44 -17.55
C GLN A 342 -16.46 5.02 -16.93
N GLU A 343 -16.74 3.71 -16.85
CA GLU A 343 -17.95 3.18 -16.20
C GLU A 343 -18.07 3.64 -14.73
N TRP A 344 -16.96 3.77 -14.00
CA TRP A 344 -16.93 4.27 -12.63
C TRP A 344 -17.45 5.70 -12.55
N ARG A 345 -16.94 6.58 -13.42
CA ARG A 345 -17.36 7.99 -13.49
C ARG A 345 -18.79 8.15 -13.96
N GLU A 346 -19.28 7.28 -14.86
CA GLU A 346 -20.69 7.28 -15.25
C GLU A 346 -21.61 6.93 -14.07
N LEU A 347 -21.25 5.92 -13.27
CA LEU A 347 -21.99 5.52 -12.07
C LEU A 347 -21.86 6.57 -10.94
N GLU A 348 -20.68 7.18 -10.77
CA GLU A 348 -20.48 8.30 -9.83
C GLU A 348 -21.37 9.49 -10.20
N LEU A 349 -21.43 9.87 -11.49
CA LEU A 349 -22.27 10.96 -11.98
C LEU A 349 -23.78 10.65 -11.87
N GLU A 350 -24.22 9.42 -12.14
CA GLU A 350 -25.61 9.01 -11.90
C GLU A 350 -25.95 9.08 -10.40
N GLY A 351 -25.06 8.59 -9.52
CA GLY A 351 -25.21 8.67 -8.07
C GLY A 351 -25.33 10.11 -7.58
N MET A 352 -24.43 10.99 -8.04
CA MET A 352 -24.46 12.43 -7.70
C MET A 352 -25.71 13.15 -8.21
N GLN A 353 -26.25 12.78 -9.37
CA GLN A 353 -27.52 13.33 -9.88
C GLN A 353 -28.70 12.98 -8.97
N ILE A 354 -28.82 11.72 -8.54
CA ILE A 354 -29.91 11.31 -7.65
C ILE A 354 -29.73 11.98 -6.28
N ILE A 355 -28.51 12.00 -5.72
CA ILE A 355 -28.17 12.71 -4.47
C ILE A 355 -28.62 14.18 -4.52
N GLY A 356 -28.24 14.93 -5.58
CA GLY A 356 -28.62 16.33 -5.74
C GLY A 356 -30.13 16.54 -5.75
N SER A 357 -30.90 15.63 -6.39
CA SER A 357 -32.37 15.71 -6.44
C SER A 357 -33.07 15.48 -5.09
N TRP A 358 -32.35 14.99 -4.07
CA TRP A 358 -32.83 14.85 -2.69
C TRP A 358 -32.30 15.99 -1.79
N GLU A 359 -31.08 16.47 -2.02
CA GLU A 359 -30.57 17.70 -1.39
C GLU A 359 -31.39 18.94 -1.77
N GLU A 360 -31.86 19.05 -3.02
CA GLU A 360 -32.78 20.12 -3.46
C GLU A 360 -34.12 20.11 -2.70
N LYS A 361 -34.53 18.95 -2.15
CA LYS A 361 -35.71 18.79 -1.28
C LYS A 361 -35.37 18.97 0.21
N GLY A 362 -34.08 19.16 0.53
CA GLY A 362 -33.57 19.42 1.87
C GLY A 362 -33.23 18.18 2.70
N PHE A 363 -32.99 17.00 2.08
CA PHE A 363 -32.48 15.83 2.79
C PHE A 363 -30.95 15.88 2.95
N ALA A 364 -30.42 15.41 4.07
CA ALA A 364 -28.99 15.24 4.29
C ALA A 364 -28.47 13.98 3.57
N MET A 365 -27.52 14.16 2.64
CA MET A 365 -27.04 13.08 1.76
C MET A 365 -25.51 12.87 1.82
N ASP A 366 -24.79 13.48 2.77
CA ASP A 366 -23.33 13.41 2.87
C ASP A 366 -22.79 11.96 2.99
N VAL A 367 -23.51 11.09 3.70
CA VAL A 367 -23.19 9.66 3.83
C VAL A 367 -23.35 8.92 2.49
N TRP A 368 -24.22 9.39 1.59
CA TRP A 368 -24.30 8.88 0.23
C TRP A 368 -23.22 9.46 -0.69
N ARG A 369 -22.80 10.72 -0.47
CA ARG A 369 -21.67 11.32 -1.21
C ARG A 369 -20.37 10.54 -1.01
N THR A 370 -20.05 10.16 0.23
CA THR A 370 -18.86 9.33 0.51
C THR A 370 -19.00 7.93 -0.09
N ARG A 371 -20.13 7.24 0.15
CA ARG A 371 -20.38 5.90 -0.40
C ARG A 371 -20.35 5.85 -1.93
N VAL A 372 -20.85 6.87 -2.63
CA VAL A 372 -20.81 6.94 -4.10
C VAL A 372 -19.39 7.22 -4.62
N ALA A 373 -18.57 7.97 -3.88
CA ALA A 373 -17.16 8.16 -4.24
C ALA A 373 -16.30 6.91 -3.98
N GLU A 374 -16.62 6.15 -2.93
CA GLU A 374 -15.90 4.92 -2.52
C GLU A 374 -16.32 3.67 -3.33
N GLU A 375 -17.62 3.46 -3.55
CA GLU A 375 -18.16 2.33 -4.32
C GLU A 375 -19.44 2.72 -5.11
N PRO A 376 -19.34 3.44 -6.25
CA PRO A 376 -20.52 3.98 -6.94
C PRO A 376 -21.51 2.90 -7.38
N ARG A 377 -21.03 1.70 -7.76
CA ARG A 377 -21.87 0.57 -8.22
C ARG A 377 -22.73 -0.02 -7.10
N SER A 378 -22.19 -0.20 -5.89
CA SER A 378 -22.95 -0.76 -4.76
C SER A 378 -23.83 0.33 -4.14
N ALA A 379 -23.29 1.55 -3.98
CA ALA A 379 -24.00 2.70 -3.46
C ALA A 379 -25.23 3.04 -4.31
N LEU A 380 -25.14 3.08 -5.65
CA LEU A 380 -26.31 3.28 -6.52
C LEU A 380 -27.37 2.18 -6.36
N ALA A 381 -26.95 0.91 -6.26
CA ALA A 381 -27.89 -0.21 -6.13
C ALA A 381 -28.64 -0.18 -4.79
N TRP A 382 -28.00 0.31 -3.73
CA TRP A 382 -28.63 0.54 -2.43
C TRP A 382 -29.49 1.81 -2.46
N LEU A 383 -28.99 2.93 -2.97
CA LEU A 383 -29.68 4.21 -3.04
C LEU A 383 -30.98 4.09 -3.87
N LYS A 384 -30.95 3.41 -5.03
CA LYS A 384 -32.16 3.12 -5.84
C LYS A 384 -33.18 2.19 -5.15
N ARG A 385 -32.77 1.46 -4.10
CA ARG A 385 -33.66 0.67 -3.24
C ARG A 385 -34.18 1.49 -2.05
N GLU A 386 -33.35 2.37 -1.51
CA GLU A 386 -33.65 3.34 -0.45
C GLU A 386 -34.55 4.49 -0.96
N GLU A 387 -34.54 4.77 -2.26
CA GLU A 387 -35.28 5.87 -2.90
C GLU A 387 -36.77 5.88 -2.54
N ILE A 388 -37.39 4.71 -2.38
CA ILE A 388 -38.78 4.55 -1.96
C ILE A 388 -39.02 5.17 -0.56
N ARG A 389 -38.04 5.08 0.36
CA ARG A 389 -38.10 5.70 1.69
C ARG A 389 -37.96 7.21 1.62
N TYR A 390 -37.09 7.73 0.75
CA TYR A 390 -36.98 9.17 0.51
C TYR A 390 -38.24 9.73 -0.18
N GLN A 391 -38.87 8.98 -1.08
CA GLN A 391 -40.17 9.30 -1.67
C GLN A 391 -41.26 9.38 -0.60
N THR A 392 -41.44 8.36 0.25
CA THR A 392 -42.46 8.40 1.32
C THR A 392 -42.16 9.44 2.39
N ALA A 393 -40.88 9.69 2.73
CA ALA A 393 -40.50 10.77 3.63
C ALA A 393 -40.84 12.15 3.03
N SER A 394 -40.67 12.35 1.72
CA SER A 394 -41.06 13.58 1.02
C SER A 394 -42.58 13.76 1.05
N GLU A 395 -43.35 12.71 0.74
CA GLU A 395 -44.82 12.74 0.84
C GLU A 395 -45.30 13.04 2.27
N LEU A 396 -44.61 12.52 3.29
CA LEU A 396 -44.90 12.79 4.70
C LEU A 396 -44.49 14.21 5.13
N ILE A 397 -43.41 14.78 4.59
CA ILE A 397 -43.04 16.19 4.79
C ILE A 397 -44.09 17.11 4.15
N ASP A 398 -44.50 16.86 2.91
CA ASP A 398 -45.55 17.64 2.24
C ASP A 398 -46.88 17.53 2.99
N ALA A 399 -47.23 16.32 3.46
CA ALA A 399 -48.40 16.11 4.30
C ALA A 399 -48.30 16.85 5.64
N LEU A 400 -47.15 16.80 6.33
CA LEU A 400 -46.88 17.55 7.57
C LEU A 400 -47.01 19.07 7.37
N MET A 401 -46.43 19.61 6.31
CA MET A 401 -46.47 21.05 5.98
C MET A 401 -47.85 21.53 5.55
N SER A 402 -48.73 20.64 5.07
CA SER A 402 -50.13 20.95 4.74
C SER A 402 -51.10 20.87 5.93
N LEU A 403 -50.65 20.45 7.11
CA LEU A 403 -51.50 20.37 8.31
C LEU A 403 -51.74 21.74 8.93
N ASP A 404 -53.00 22.02 9.29
CA ASP A 404 -53.36 23.21 10.02
C ASP A 404 -52.79 23.19 11.46
N ALA A 405 -51.72 23.97 11.64
CA ALA A 405 -51.01 24.19 12.89
C ALA A 405 -51.50 25.42 13.68
N SER A 406 -52.33 26.28 13.07
CA SER A 406 -52.60 27.68 13.47
C SER A 406 -53.00 27.87 14.93
N ILE A 407 -53.68 26.89 15.54
CA ILE A 407 -54.09 26.93 16.95
C ILE A 407 -52.97 26.49 17.90
N ASN A 408 -52.15 25.50 17.53
CA ASN A 408 -51.12 24.86 18.37
C ASN A 408 -50.34 23.79 17.57
N GLY A 409 -49.00 23.77 17.67
CA GLY A 409 -48.18 22.59 17.29
C GLY A 409 -47.20 22.77 16.13
N GLU A 410 -47.03 23.98 15.61
CA GLU A 410 -46.05 24.33 14.57
C GLU A 410 -44.62 23.84 14.94
N ASP A 411 -44.18 24.09 16.17
CA ASP A 411 -42.88 23.60 16.70
C ASP A 411 -42.72 22.07 16.63
N GLU A 412 -43.81 21.30 16.70
CA GLU A 412 -43.74 19.83 16.58
C GLU A 412 -43.63 19.40 15.11
N ILE A 413 -44.34 20.09 14.21
CA ILE A 413 -44.24 19.85 12.77
C ILE A 413 -42.83 20.18 12.27
N VAL A 414 -42.28 21.35 12.63
CA VAL A 414 -40.91 21.75 12.25
C VAL A 414 -39.87 20.73 12.73
N ARG A 415 -39.98 20.24 13.98
CA ARG A 415 -39.09 19.18 14.49
C ARG A 415 -39.27 17.84 13.77
N ARG A 416 -40.50 17.42 13.44
CA ARG A 416 -40.75 16.18 12.69
C ARG A 416 -40.23 16.26 11.25
N VAL A 417 -40.33 17.42 10.61
CA VAL A 417 -39.74 17.68 9.28
C VAL A 417 -38.21 17.71 9.32
N ALA A 418 -37.60 18.25 10.38
CA ALA A 418 -36.14 18.17 10.57
C ALA A 418 -35.68 16.72 10.78
N ILE A 419 -36.37 15.95 11.63
CA ILE A 419 -36.08 14.52 11.85
C ILE A 419 -36.13 13.74 10.52
N LEU A 420 -37.18 13.93 9.71
CA LEU A 420 -37.30 13.28 8.39
C LEU A 420 -36.26 13.74 7.34
N ARG A 421 -35.48 14.80 7.61
CA ARG A 421 -34.44 15.32 6.71
C ARG A 421 -33.02 14.98 7.15
N GLU A 422 -32.77 14.89 8.45
CA GLU A 422 -31.44 14.78 9.04
C GLU A 422 -31.10 13.37 9.56
N PHE A 423 -32.10 12.50 9.78
CA PHE A 423 -31.92 11.17 10.39
C PHE A 423 -32.25 10.03 9.41
N ASP A 424 -31.74 8.83 9.70
CA ASP A 424 -31.97 7.62 8.92
C ASP A 424 -33.48 7.26 8.83
N LEU A 425 -33.95 6.99 7.61
CA LEU A 425 -35.36 6.75 7.30
C LEU A 425 -35.79 5.30 7.59
N GLU A 426 -35.78 4.93 8.88
CA GLU A 426 -36.29 3.64 9.34
C GLU A 426 -37.80 3.47 9.08
N ALA A 427 -38.25 2.22 8.91
CA ALA A 427 -39.66 1.92 8.64
C ALA A 427 -40.57 2.35 9.80
N ASP A 428 -40.17 2.03 11.03
CA ASP A 428 -40.87 2.37 12.27
C ASP A 428 -41.02 3.90 12.45
N LEU A 429 -40.00 4.68 12.04
CA LEU A 429 -40.05 6.14 12.02
C LEU A 429 -41.07 6.67 11.01
N LEU A 430 -41.09 6.12 9.79
CA LEU A 430 -42.05 6.49 8.75
C LEU A 430 -43.49 6.13 9.17
N GLU A 431 -43.70 4.98 9.83
CA GLU A 431 -45.00 4.59 10.39
C GLU A 431 -45.45 5.49 11.56
N GLU A 432 -44.54 5.95 12.44
CA GLU A 432 -44.89 6.93 13.49
C GLU A 432 -45.29 8.28 12.88
N MET A 433 -44.59 8.73 11.84
CA MET A 433 -44.87 10.00 11.16
C MET A 433 -46.18 9.96 10.38
N ASP A 434 -46.50 8.87 9.65
CA ASP A 434 -47.84 8.68 9.07
C ASP A 434 -48.91 8.68 10.15
N PHE A 435 -48.72 7.94 11.25
CA PHE A 435 -49.68 7.89 12.34
C PHE A 435 -49.90 9.27 12.98
N TYR A 436 -48.85 10.07 13.14
CA TYR A 436 -48.95 11.46 13.60
C TYR A 436 -49.76 12.31 12.61
N VAL A 437 -49.42 12.30 11.33
CA VAL A 437 -50.15 13.02 10.27
C VAL A 437 -51.62 12.61 10.25
N ASN A 438 -51.91 11.31 10.21
CA ASN A 438 -53.27 10.77 10.19
C ASN A 438 -54.07 11.14 11.44
N THR A 439 -53.48 11.09 12.64
CA THR A 439 -54.19 11.48 13.88
C THR A 439 -54.39 13.00 13.98
N ARG A 440 -53.43 13.81 13.52
CA ARG A 440 -53.51 15.26 13.48
C ARG A 440 -54.54 15.75 12.45
N ALA A 441 -54.51 15.21 11.22
CA ALA A 441 -55.52 15.47 10.18
C ALA A 441 -56.94 15.13 10.66
N ARG A 442 -57.13 13.95 11.27
CA ARG A 442 -58.43 13.54 11.84
C ARG A 442 -58.89 14.44 13.00
N ARG A 443 -57.96 15.03 13.77
CA ARG A 443 -58.29 16.02 14.81
C ARG A 443 -58.72 17.35 14.17
N ALA A 444 -57.95 17.85 13.21
CA ALA A 444 -58.24 19.09 12.48
C ALA A 444 -59.60 19.02 11.77
N ALA A 445 -59.89 17.94 11.03
CA ALA A 445 -61.16 17.75 10.33
C ALA A 445 -62.37 17.68 11.29
N ARG A 446 -62.23 17.04 12.46
CA ARG A 446 -63.28 17.05 13.50
C ARG A 446 -63.48 18.45 14.08
N HIS A 447 -62.39 19.20 14.30
CA HIS A 447 -62.49 20.56 14.81
C HIS A 447 -63.17 21.48 13.80
N ARG A 448 -62.79 21.38 12.51
CA ARG A 448 -63.44 22.10 11.41
C ARG A 448 -64.94 21.80 11.35
N SER A 449 -65.31 20.51 11.40
CA SER A 449 -66.72 20.08 11.40
C SER A 449 -67.50 20.56 12.63
N MET A 450 -66.85 20.67 13.80
CA MET A 450 -67.45 21.31 14.98
C MET A 450 -67.70 22.80 14.73
N LEU A 451 -66.70 23.56 14.29
CA LEU A 451 -66.83 25.00 14.00
C LEU A 451 -67.86 25.25 12.88
N GLU A 452 -67.90 24.43 11.83
CA GLU A 452 -68.93 24.45 10.79
C GLU A 452 -70.33 24.23 11.37
N SER A 453 -70.49 23.31 12.33
CA SER A 453 -71.79 23.07 12.98
C SER A 453 -72.24 24.26 13.85
N GLU A 454 -71.30 24.93 14.53
CA GLU A 454 -71.56 26.14 15.32
C GLU A 454 -71.85 27.35 14.42
N TRP A 455 -71.15 27.49 13.30
CA TRP A 455 -71.39 28.49 12.26
C TRP A 455 -72.78 28.33 11.64
N MET A 456 -73.13 27.12 11.22
CA MET A 456 -74.46 26.79 10.71
C MET A 456 -75.56 26.97 11.75
N GLU A 457 -75.26 26.94 13.06
CA GLU A 457 -76.19 27.39 14.10
C GLU A 457 -76.33 28.92 14.21
N LEU A 458 -75.27 29.69 14.01
CA LEU A 458 -75.32 31.16 14.02
C LEU A 458 -76.08 31.71 12.81
N VAL A 459 -75.84 31.16 11.62
CA VAL A 459 -76.58 31.47 10.39
C VAL A 459 -78.07 31.11 10.56
N ARG A 460 -78.41 29.91 11.05
CA ARG A 460 -79.81 29.51 11.34
C ARG A 460 -80.53 30.38 12.38
N LYS A 461 -79.78 31.08 13.25
CA LYS A 461 -80.34 32.02 14.24
C LYS A 461 -80.44 33.47 13.69
N GLY A 462 -79.98 33.72 12.47
CA GLY A 462 -79.99 35.03 11.83
C GLY A 462 -79.03 36.04 12.48
N LEU A 463 -77.91 35.55 13.04
CA LEU A 463 -76.88 36.38 13.67
C LEU A 463 -75.76 36.79 12.71
N VAL A 464 -75.54 36.02 11.64
CA VAL A 464 -74.47 36.24 10.66
C VAL A 464 -74.93 35.75 9.28
N ASP A 465 -74.39 36.37 8.23
CA ASP A 465 -74.63 36.00 6.83
C ASP A 465 -73.80 34.77 6.41
N ASP A 466 -74.23 34.09 5.34
CA ASP A 466 -73.60 32.86 4.86
C ASP A 466 -72.33 33.16 4.05
N LEU A 467 -71.17 32.78 4.58
CA LEU A 467 -69.83 33.07 4.04
C LEU A 467 -69.07 31.76 3.74
N PRO A 468 -68.22 31.72 2.69
CA PRO A 468 -67.46 30.53 2.33
C PRO A 468 -66.35 30.25 3.35
N THR A 469 -66.62 29.39 4.34
CA THR A 469 -65.68 29.06 5.42
C THR A 469 -64.52 28.15 5.00
N ALA A 470 -64.50 27.64 3.76
CA ALA A 470 -63.59 26.57 3.33
C ALA A 470 -62.10 26.98 3.25
N SER A 471 -61.78 28.26 3.06
CA SER A 471 -60.41 28.75 2.89
C SER A 471 -59.72 29.21 4.17
N LEU A 472 -60.43 29.34 5.29
CA LEU A 472 -59.86 29.82 6.55
C LEU A 472 -59.10 28.71 7.28
N SER A 473 -58.05 29.07 8.00
CA SER A 473 -57.46 28.22 9.04
C SER A 473 -58.42 28.06 10.23
N LEU A 474 -58.17 27.06 11.07
CA LEU A 474 -58.96 26.80 12.26
C LEU A 474 -58.92 27.97 13.25
N ALA A 475 -57.78 28.64 13.44
CA ALA A 475 -57.66 29.79 14.34
C ALA A 475 -58.44 31.01 13.82
N GLU A 476 -58.37 31.32 12.52
CA GLU A 476 -59.16 32.41 11.92
C GLU A 476 -60.67 32.11 12.00
N PHE A 477 -61.07 30.84 11.83
CA PHE A 477 -62.46 30.43 11.92
C PHE A 477 -62.99 30.45 13.37
N GLU A 478 -62.17 30.10 14.37
CA GLU A 478 -62.47 30.34 15.78
C GLU A 478 -62.65 31.84 16.08
N ALA A 479 -61.77 32.69 15.58
CA ALA A 479 -61.85 34.15 15.76
C ALA A 479 -63.14 34.74 15.15
N LEU A 480 -63.49 34.32 13.93
CA LEU A 480 -64.72 34.72 13.24
C LEU A 480 -65.98 34.30 14.03
N ILE A 481 -65.96 33.08 14.61
CA ILE A 481 -67.02 32.59 15.51
C ILE A 481 -67.03 33.36 16.85
N ALA A 482 -65.88 33.84 17.35
CA ALA A 482 -65.79 34.65 18.56
C ALA A 482 -66.33 36.09 18.35
N ASP A 483 -65.96 36.77 17.27
CA ASP A 483 -66.39 38.14 16.98
C ASP A 483 -67.90 38.22 16.70
N SER A 484 -68.43 37.27 15.93
CA SER A 484 -69.88 37.11 15.73
C SER A 484 -70.64 36.82 17.04
N ARG A 485 -69.98 36.23 18.05
CA ARG A 485 -70.52 36.06 19.42
C ARG A 485 -70.39 37.33 20.28
N LEU A 486 -69.43 38.21 20.03
CA LEU A 486 -69.22 39.46 20.78
C LEU A 486 -70.22 40.56 20.38
N ASN A 487 -70.61 40.63 19.10
CA ASN A 487 -71.62 41.59 18.58
C ASN A 487 -73.02 41.47 19.24
N LYS A 488 -73.25 40.39 20.00
CA LYS A 488 -74.48 40.05 20.73
C LYS A 488 -74.93 41.06 21.80
N ARG A 489 -74.14 42.10 22.10
CA ARG A 489 -74.48 43.14 23.10
C ARG A 489 -75.37 44.27 22.58
N ASN A 490 -75.45 44.49 21.25
CA ASN A 490 -76.19 45.61 20.65
C ASN A 490 -77.44 45.18 19.85
N SER A 491 -78.16 44.14 20.29
CA SER A 491 -79.36 43.63 19.58
C SER A 491 -80.66 43.77 20.38
N GLY A 492 -81.11 45.01 20.60
CA GLY A 492 -82.55 45.28 20.49
C GLY A 492 -82.98 45.11 19.03
N ILE A 493 -84.26 44.85 18.75
CA ILE A 493 -84.75 44.73 17.36
C ILE A 493 -84.51 46.08 16.66
N PRO A 494 -83.70 46.16 15.59
CA PRO A 494 -83.39 47.44 14.96
C PRO A 494 -84.65 48.08 14.38
N ILE A 495 -84.89 49.34 14.74
CA ILE A 495 -86.07 50.11 14.30
C ILE A 495 -86.05 50.24 12.76
N GLU A 496 -84.86 50.39 12.18
CA GLU A 496 -84.59 50.36 10.73
C GLU A 496 -85.17 49.10 10.03
N ARG A 497 -85.17 47.92 10.68
CA ARG A 497 -85.75 46.68 10.14
C ARG A 497 -87.28 46.64 10.23
N LEU A 498 -87.88 47.49 11.07
CA LEU A 498 -89.33 47.69 11.15
C LEU A 498 -89.77 48.75 10.12
N GLU A 499 -89.04 49.86 10.05
CA GLU A 499 -89.25 50.95 9.09
C GLU A 499 -89.13 50.46 7.64
N SER A 500 -88.06 49.75 7.29
CA SER A 500 -87.86 49.21 5.93
C SER A 500 -88.98 48.25 5.50
N ARG A 501 -89.55 47.46 6.42
CA ARG A 501 -90.73 46.61 6.14
C ARG A 501 -92.01 47.42 5.95
N MET A 502 -92.20 48.50 6.72
CA MET A 502 -93.35 49.40 6.52
C MET A 502 -93.22 50.18 5.23
N MET A 503 -92.02 50.66 4.89
CA MET A 503 -91.73 51.32 3.62
C MET A 503 -92.09 50.43 2.43
N GLN A 504 -91.70 49.14 2.46
CA GLN A 504 -92.07 48.16 1.44
C GLN A 504 -93.59 47.98 1.28
N GLU A 505 -94.35 47.91 2.38
CA GLU A 505 -95.81 47.77 2.34
C GLU A 505 -96.51 49.06 1.85
N ILE A 506 -96.00 50.23 2.26
CA ILE A 506 -96.47 51.55 1.79
C ILE A 506 -96.22 51.70 0.29
N ASP A 507 -95.06 51.25 -0.21
CA ASP A 507 -94.74 51.21 -1.63
C ASP A 507 -95.59 50.18 -2.38
N GLU A 508 -95.96 49.04 -1.79
CA GLU A 508 -96.92 48.12 -2.40
C GLU A 508 -98.30 48.78 -2.57
N TRP A 509 -98.77 49.57 -1.59
CA TRP A 509 -100.04 50.31 -1.72
C TRP A 509 -99.94 51.43 -2.77
N TYR A 510 -98.78 52.08 -2.90
CA TYR A 510 -98.49 53.06 -3.96
C TYR A 510 -98.49 52.43 -5.36
N GLU A 511 -97.84 51.28 -5.54
CA GLU A 511 -97.86 50.51 -6.79
C GLU A 511 -99.26 50.00 -7.14
N ASN A 512 -100.06 49.61 -6.14
CA ASN A 512 -101.48 49.26 -6.32
C ASN A 512 -102.38 50.49 -6.63
N GLY A 513 -101.85 51.72 -6.57
CA GLY A 513 -102.49 52.93 -7.08
C GLY A 513 -102.91 53.95 -6.03
N PHE A 514 -102.89 53.61 -4.74
CA PHE A 514 -103.27 54.53 -3.66
C PHE A 514 -102.31 55.74 -3.56
N THR A 515 -102.79 56.86 -3.01
CA THR A 515 -101.93 57.98 -2.60
C THR A 515 -101.48 57.75 -1.17
N VAL A 516 -100.18 57.61 -0.95
CA VAL A 516 -99.61 57.15 0.33
C VAL A 516 -98.73 58.20 1.02
N ASP A 517 -98.77 59.44 0.52
CA ASP A 517 -97.82 60.49 0.91
C ASP A 517 -97.92 60.82 2.41
N SER A 518 -99.14 60.82 2.97
CA SER A 518 -99.38 60.94 4.42
C SER A 518 -98.88 59.74 5.23
N LEU A 519 -98.81 58.54 4.65
CA LEU A 519 -98.22 57.37 5.33
C LEU A 519 -96.69 57.48 5.38
N LYS A 520 -96.06 58.01 4.32
CA LYS A 520 -94.60 58.24 4.30
C LYS A 520 -94.20 59.35 5.27
N GLU A 521 -95.00 60.42 5.34
CA GLU A 521 -94.86 61.48 6.35
C GLU A 521 -94.99 60.90 7.77
N MET A 522 -96.07 60.18 8.09
CA MET A 522 -96.25 59.54 9.41
C MET A 522 -95.17 58.49 9.75
N LEU A 523 -94.61 57.77 8.76
CA LEU A 523 -93.49 56.86 8.98
C LEU A 523 -92.24 57.61 9.43
N SER A 524 -91.97 58.78 8.83
CA SER A 524 -90.82 59.62 9.17
C SER A 524 -90.96 60.37 10.50
N GLU A 525 -92.19 60.67 10.94
CA GLU A 525 -92.43 61.31 12.24
C GLU A 525 -92.44 60.32 13.40
N ASN A 526 -93.23 59.23 13.30
CA ASN A 526 -93.50 58.31 14.40
C ASN A 526 -93.80 56.88 13.90
N PRO A 527 -92.78 56.07 13.57
CA PRO A 527 -92.98 54.72 12.99
C PRO A 527 -93.76 53.78 13.93
N ILE A 528 -93.69 53.99 15.26
CA ILE A 528 -94.39 53.17 16.26
C ILE A 528 -95.91 53.44 16.28
N ASP A 529 -96.37 54.68 16.09
CA ASP A 529 -97.81 54.98 16.01
C ASP A 529 -98.38 54.49 14.66
N LEU A 530 -97.63 54.69 13.58
CA LEU A 530 -97.97 54.08 12.29
C LEU A 530 -98.06 52.55 12.38
N ALA A 531 -97.15 51.88 13.11
CA ALA A 531 -97.18 50.43 13.32
C ALA A 531 -98.49 49.94 13.94
N LEU A 532 -99.01 50.66 14.94
CA LEU A 532 -100.28 50.34 15.59
C LEU A 532 -101.45 50.52 14.62
N ARG A 533 -101.47 51.65 13.89
CA ARG A 533 -102.50 51.99 12.90
C ARG A 533 -102.46 51.11 11.65
N MET A 534 -101.32 50.53 11.29
CA MET A 534 -101.13 49.71 10.08
C MET A 534 -102.15 48.57 10.00
N THR A 535 -102.50 47.99 11.14
CA THR A 535 -103.49 46.91 11.24
C THR A 535 -104.89 47.31 10.78
N SER A 536 -105.36 48.51 11.14
CA SER A 536 -106.68 49.01 10.72
C SER A 536 -106.66 49.58 9.31
N ILE A 537 -105.53 50.10 8.84
CA ILE A 537 -105.33 50.54 7.45
C ILE A 537 -105.37 49.34 6.48
N ARG A 538 -104.71 48.22 6.83
CA ARG A 538 -104.84 46.95 6.08
C ARG A 538 -106.30 46.52 5.96
N GLU A 539 -107.06 46.61 7.05
CA GLU A 539 -108.48 46.23 7.06
C GLU A 539 -109.37 47.19 6.24
N SER A 540 -109.07 48.50 6.25
CA SER A 540 -109.81 49.49 5.46
C SER A 540 -109.56 49.34 3.95
N VAL A 541 -108.30 49.11 3.56
CA VAL A 541 -107.88 48.82 2.17
C VAL A 541 -108.53 47.53 1.67
N ALA A 542 -108.51 46.45 2.46
CA ALA A 542 -109.17 45.19 2.12
C ALA A 542 -110.70 45.33 1.94
N LYS A 543 -111.33 46.33 2.57
CA LYS A 543 -112.77 46.63 2.47
C LYS A 543 -113.12 47.68 1.41
N HIS A 544 -112.15 48.23 0.67
CA HIS A 544 -112.34 49.31 -0.31
C HIS A 544 -113.48 49.05 -1.30
N GLU A 545 -113.54 47.85 -1.91
CA GLU A 545 -114.59 47.48 -2.88
C GLU A 545 -116.01 47.52 -2.28
N GLN A 546 -116.17 47.18 -1.00
CA GLN A 546 -117.47 47.26 -0.31
C GLN A 546 -117.87 48.70 -0.03
N LEU A 547 -116.90 49.50 0.44
CA LEU A 547 -117.05 50.92 0.71
C LEU A 547 -117.39 51.69 -0.58
N ARG A 548 -116.67 51.43 -1.68
CA ARG A 548 -116.92 52.05 -3.00
C ARG A 548 -118.36 51.82 -3.47
N ARG A 549 -118.90 50.61 -3.29
CA ARG A 549 -120.29 50.27 -3.63
C ARG A 549 -121.33 51.02 -2.78
N ARG A 550 -121.02 51.31 -1.50
CA ARG A 550 -121.88 52.14 -0.64
C ARG A 550 -121.86 53.60 -1.08
N VAL A 551 -120.68 54.14 -1.38
CA VAL A 551 -120.49 55.53 -1.84
C VAL A 551 -121.14 55.75 -3.21
N SER A 552 -121.00 54.81 -4.15
CA SER A 552 -121.64 54.88 -5.47
C SER A 552 -123.17 54.69 -5.44
N GLY A 553 -123.75 54.36 -4.29
CA GLY A 553 -125.21 54.26 -4.09
C GLY A 553 -125.86 55.53 -3.55
N LEU A 554 -125.11 56.62 -3.37
CA LEU A 554 -125.62 57.92 -2.91
C LEU A 554 -126.05 58.81 -4.09
N ASP A 555 -126.99 59.72 -3.83
CA ASP A 555 -127.60 60.61 -4.82
C ASP A 555 -126.76 61.88 -5.04
N TRP A 556 -125.66 61.71 -5.77
CA TRP A 556 -124.65 62.75 -6.02
C TRP A 556 -125.11 63.90 -6.94
N THR A 557 -126.26 63.77 -7.61
CA THR A 557 -126.91 64.80 -8.44
C THR A 557 -127.15 66.12 -7.68
N ARG A 558 -127.09 66.06 -6.34
CA ARG A 558 -127.36 67.14 -5.38
C ARG A 558 -126.11 67.86 -4.88
N ASP A 559 -124.93 67.29 -5.07
CA ASP A 559 -123.66 67.91 -4.71
C ASP A 559 -122.49 67.27 -5.50
N PRO A 560 -122.25 67.72 -6.74
CA PRO A 560 -121.12 67.26 -7.52
C PRO A 560 -119.77 67.68 -6.92
N GLU A 561 -119.70 68.81 -6.20
CA GLU A 561 -118.44 69.29 -5.58
C GLU A 561 -117.98 68.37 -4.45
N LEU A 562 -118.88 68.01 -3.53
CA LEU A 562 -118.57 67.10 -2.43
C LEU A 562 -118.19 65.70 -2.95
N SER A 563 -118.76 65.28 -4.09
CA SER A 563 -118.38 64.03 -4.75
C SER A 563 -116.89 63.97 -5.14
N VAL A 564 -116.28 65.10 -5.51
CA VAL A 564 -114.85 65.18 -5.85
C VAL A 564 -113.97 64.99 -4.62
N ALA A 565 -114.33 65.62 -3.49
CA ALA A 565 -113.62 65.44 -2.22
C ALA A 565 -113.67 63.98 -1.75
N ILE A 566 -114.85 63.35 -1.84
CA ILE A 566 -115.07 61.94 -1.50
C ILE A 566 -114.31 61.00 -2.45
N ASN A 567 -114.14 61.36 -3.73
CA ASN A 567 -113.27 60.63 -4.66
C ASN A 567 -111.77 60.76 -4.34
N LEU A 568 -111.34 61.87 -3.74
CA LEU A 568 -109.95 62.05 -3.28
C LEU A 568 -109.67 61.25 -2.00
N ASP A 569 -110.60 61.23 -1.04
CA ASP A 569 -110.49 60.39 0.14
C ASP A 569 -110.63 58.89 -0.19
N LEU A 570 -111.36 58.52 -1.25
CA LEU A 570 -111.39 57.15 -1.77
C LEU A 570 -110.01 56.65 -2.27
N ALA A 571 -109.07 57.55 -2.59
CA ALA A 571 -107.71 57.20 -3.00
C ALA A 571 -106.71 57.10 -1.83
N ARG A 572 -107.14 57.47 -0.62
CA ARG A 572 -106.30 57.66 0.58
C ARG A 572 -106.53 56.56 1.63
N PRO A 573 -105.58 55.64 1.84
CA PRO A 573 -105.78 54.42 2.64
C PRO A 573 -106.02 54.70 4.14
N ASP A 574 -105.43 55.79 4.65
CA ASP A 574 -105.66 56.35 5.99
C ASP A 574 -107.09 56.90 6.17
N ARG A 575 -107.70 57.44 5.11
CA ARG A 575 -109.04 58.07 5.13
C ARG A 575 -110.20 57.09 4.90
N LEU A 576 -109.95 55.91 4.32
CA LEU A 576 -110.98 54.89 4.08
C LEU A 576 -111.75 54.50 5.36
N GLY A 577 -111.06 54.46 6.50
CA GLY A 577 -111.65 54.10 7.80
C GLY A 577 -112.68 55.11 8.30
N SER A 578 -112.39 56.41 8.24
CA SER A 578 -113.35 57.47 8.59
C SER A 578 -114.48 57.56 7.56
N LEU A 579 -114.15 57.53 6.26
CA LEU A 579 -115.14 57.65 5.19
C LEU A 579 -116.17 56.50 5.25
N ALA A 580 -115.78 55.30 5.72
CA ALA A 580 -116.71 54.18 5.96
C ALA A 580 -117.79 54.46 7.01
N ALA A 581 -117.46 55.28 8.03
CA ALA A 581 -118.31 55.67 9.14
C ALA A 581 -119.19 56.88 8.79
N ASP A 582 -118.71 57.79 7.94
CA ASP A 582 -119.39 59.06 7.61
C ASP A 582 -120.50 58.92 6.56
N ILE A 583 -120.56 57.79 5.81
CA ILE A 583 -121.61 57.50 4.80
C ILE A 583 -123.05 57.82 5.26
N PRO A 584 -123.51 57.52 6.50
CA PRO A 584 -124.85 57.86 6.96
C PRO A 584 -125.09 59.38 7.08
N GLN A 585 -124.05 60.17 7.40
CA GLN A 585 -124.12 61.63 7.45
C GLN A 585 -124.17 62.18 6.02
N LEU A 586 -123.28 61.70 5.14
CA LEU A 586 -123.30 62.04 3.71
C LEU A 586 -124.65 61.74 3.04
N MET A 587 -125.31 60.65 3.40
CA MET A 587 -126.66 60.32 2.94
C MET A 587 -127.73 61.31 3.46
N MET A 588 -127.58 61.81 4.69
CA MET A 588 -128.50 62.76 5.31
C MET A 588 -128.32 64.19 4.77
N ASP A 589 -127.10 64.61 4.49
CA ASP A 589 -126.80 65.88 3.82
C ASP A 589 -127.20 65.82 2.33
N LEU A 590 -126.94 64.66 1.70
CA LEU A 590 -127.53 64.17 0.45
C LEU A 590 -129.03 64.51 0.38
N ALA A 591 -129.79 63.92 1.30
CA ALA A 591 -131.25 64.04 1.33
C ALA A 591 -131.78 65.48 1.51
N GLN A 592 -131.02 66.37 2.16
CA GLN A 592 -131.39 67.76 2.42
C GLN A 592 -131.12 68.72 1.26
N LYS A 593 -130.10 68.43 0.42
CA LYS A 593 -129.77 69.26 -0.75
C LYS A 593 -130.76 69.03 -1.90
N LYS A 594 -130.93 70.05 -2.74
CA LYS A 594 -131.69 69.95 -4.00
C LYS A 594 -130.78 69.40 -5.09
N VAL A 595 -131.37 68.75 -6.10
CA VAL A 595 -130.66 68.41 -7.34
C VAL A 595 -130.08 69.67 -7.97
N VAL A 596 -128.78 69.66 -8.23
CA VAL A 596 -128.00 70.74 -8.85
C VAL A 596 -127.80 70.45 -10.34
N ASP A 597 -127.42 69.20 -10.65
CA ASP A 597 -127.27 68.69 -12.00
C ASP A 597 -127.93 67.31 -12.08
N ALA A 598 -128.88 67.15 -13.00
CA ALA A 598 -129.67 65.93 -13.15
C ALA A 598 -128.96 64.85 -13.99
N ASP A 599 -127.97 65.24 -14.80
CA ASP A 599 -127.25 64.35 -15.71
C ASP A 599 -125.89 63.90 -15.12
N PHE A 600 -125.61 64.24 -13.86
CA PHE A 600 -124.33 63.95 -13.18
C PHE A 600 -124.21 62.49 -12.71
N GLU A 601 -123.42 61.69 -13.44
CA GLU A 601 -123.02 60.33 -13.01
C GLU A 601 -121.75 60.34 -12.15
N PHE A 602 -121.86 59.90 -10.89
CA PHE A 602 -120.70 59.75 -10.00
C PHE A 602 -119.88 58.50 -10.32
N VAL A 603 -118.72 58.69 -10.96
CA VAL A 603 -117.71 57.64 -11.14
C VAL A 603 -116.80 57.56 -9.92
N SER A 604 -117.07 56.59 -9.05
CA SER A 604 -116.25 56.29 -7.87
C SER A 604 -114.82 55.85 -8.22
N TRP A 605 -113.80 56.44 -7.60
CA TRP A 605 -112.39 56.11 -7.80
C TRP A 605 -112.09 54.62 -7.57
N ARG A 606 -111.13 54.07 -8.32
CA ARG A 606 -110.70 52.67 -8.22
C ARG A 606 -109.17 52.58 -8.26
N PRO A 607 -108.55 51.75 -7.40
CA PRO A 607 -107.12 51.46 -7.50
C PRO A 607 -106.84 50.75 -8.83
N HIS A 608 -105.89 51.30 -9.58
CA HIS A 608 -105.31 50.70 -10.78
C HIS A 608 -103.80 50.64 -10.55
N LYS A 609 -103.17 49.50 -10.85
CA LYS A 609 -101.72 49.36 -10.67
C LYS A 609 -100.98 50.42 -11.50
N ARG A 610 -100.06 51.15 -10.86
CA ARG A 610 -99.21 52.14 -11.54
C ARG A 610 -98.22 51.41 -12.44
N THR A 611 -98.57 51.24 -13.70
CA THR A 611 -97.62 50.80 -14.73
C THR A 611 -96.47 51.80 -14.79
N ARG A 612 -95.27 51.38 -14.37
CA ARG A 612 -94.04 52.18 -14.52
C ARG A 612 -93.88 52.59 -16.00
N PRO A 613 -93.46 53.83 -16.31
CA PRO A 613 -93.40 54.30 -17.69
C PRO A 613 -92.42 53.45 -18.50
N ILE A 614 -92.91 52.84 -19.58
CA ILE A 614 -92.09 52.08 -20.52
C ILE A 614 -91.40 53.10 -21.42
N LEU A 615 -90.06 53.15 -21.37
CA LEU A 615 -89.28 53.99 -22.26
C LEU A 615 -89.44 53.51 -23.70
N ILE A 616 -89.88 54.42 -24.58
CA ILE A 616 -90.00 54.18 -26.01
C ILE A 616 -88.65 54.58 -26.64
N PRO A 617 -87.99 53.72 -27.43
CA PRO A 617 -86.74 54.07 -28.08
C PRO A 617 -86.97 55.15 -29.15
N VAL A 618 -86.22 56.25 -29.05
CA VAL A 618 -86.08 57.28 -30.09
C VAL A 618 -84.77 57.00 -30.84
N PRO A 619 -84.75 56.96 -32.18
CA PRO A 619 -83.54 56.71 -32.95
C PRO A 619 -82.74 58.00 -33.23
N GLU A 620 -81.48 57.80 -33.65
CA GLU A 620 -80.57 58.79 -34.28
C GLU A 620 -79.98 59.89 -33.36
N ASN A 621 -78.75 59.66 -32.89
CA ASN A 621 -77.58 60.49 -33.28
C ASN A 621 -76.25 59.84 -32.84
N THR A 622 -75.66 59.01 -33.71
CA THR A 622 -74.38 58.29 -33.44
C THR A 622 -73.15 59.19 -33.60
N VAL A 623 -73.18 60.38 -33.00
CA VAL A 623 -72.12 61.41 -33.07
C VAL A 623 -71.92 62.07 -31.71
N GLU A 624 -72.95 62.18 -30.87
CA GLU A 624 -72.83 62.75 -29.53
C GLU A 624 -72.35 61.69 -28.52
N ASP A 625 -72.89 60.46 -28.48
CA ASP A 625 -72.34 59.35 -27.67
C ASP A 625 -70.85 59.08 -27.95
N ALA A 626 -70.42 59.20 -29.21
CA ALA A 626 -69.03 59.04 -29.59
C ALA A 626 -68.15 60.22 -29.13
N MET A 627 -68.72 61.42 -29.05
CA MET A 627 -68.02 62.63 -28.59
C MET A 627 -68.01 62.73 -27.06
N GLU A 628 -68.99 62.14 -26.37
CA GLU A 628 -69.03 62.03 -24.90
C GLU A 628 -68.09 60.90 -24.42
N ALA A 629 -68.05 59.75 -25.10
CA ALA A 629 -67.03 58.72 -24.85
C ALA A 629 -65.59 59.21 -25.14
N ILE A 630 -65.38 59.97 -26.23
CA ILE A 630 -64.07 60.61 -26.51
C ILE A 630 -63.76 61.72 -25.49
N LEU A 631 -64.75 62.35 -24.85
CA LEU A 631 -64.50 63.31 -23.76
C LEU A 631 -64.10 62.61 -22.46
N GLU A 632 -64.71 61.49 -22.09
CA GLU A 632 -64.23 60.69 -20.94
C GLU A 632 -62.85 60.06 -21.22
N GLU A 633 -62.58 59.61 -22.46
CA GLU A 633 -61.26 59.10 -22.88
C GLU A 633 -60.20 60.23 -23.06
N MET A 634 -60.59 61.52 -23.01
CA MET A 634 -59.69 62.68 -23.09
C MET A 634 -59.63 63.56 -21.81
N GLU A 635 -60.44 63.29 -20.77
CA GLU A 635 -60.23 63.88 -19.44
C GLU A 635 -59.33 63.00 -18.53
N SER A 636 -58.92 61.81 -18.97
CA SER A 636 -58.05 60.93 -18.15
C SER A 636 -56.97 60.11 -18.90
N GLU A 637 -56.24 60.70 -19.84
CA GLU A 637 -54.89 60.21 -20.21
C GLU A 637 -53.97 61.32 -20.75
N GLU A 638 -52.65 61.05 -20.81
CA GLU A 638 -51.56 61.96 -21.23
C GLU A 638 -51.29 63.23 -20.37
N MET A 639 -50.78 63.02 -19.15
CA MET A 639 -49.65 63.83 -18.65
C MET A 639 -48.37 62.98 -18.65
N GLU A 640 -47.40 63.35 -19.47
CA GLU A 640 -46.00 62.90 -19.38
C GLU A 640 -45.15 63.86 -18.51
N GLU A 641 -43.86 63.53 -18.33
CA GLU A 641 -42.83 64.25 -17.55
C GLU A 641 -43.02 64.19 -16.00
N THR A 642 -42.24 63.47 -15.19
CA THR A 642 -40.76 63.38 -14.91
C THR A 642 -40.24 64.36 -13.83
N ILE A 643 -39.10 64.01 -13.20
CA ILE A 643 -38.15 64.91 -12.48
C ILE A 643 -38.63 65.43 -11.10
N GLU A 644 -38.08 64.88 -9.99
CA GLU A 644 -36.98 65.42 -9.12
C GLU A 644 -37.47 66.45 -8.07
N GLU A 645 -37.35 66.17 -6.77
CA GLU A 645 -36.26 66.51 -5.81
C GLU A 645 -36.26 67.95 -5.24
N GLU A 646 -36.17 68.05 -3.90
CA GLU A 646 -35.34 68.96 -3.06
C GLU A 646 -35.71 68.64 -1.58
N LEU A 647 -34.83 68.37 -0.59
CA LEU A 647 -33.56 68.99 -0.15
C LEU A 647 -33.78 70.41 0.41
N ILE A 648 -33.09 70.95 1.44
CA ILE A 648 -31.90 70.57 2.26
C ILE A 648 -32.19 71.03 3.75
N VAL A 649 -31.32 71.12 4.78
CA VAL A 649 -29.85 71.12 5.02
C VAL A 649 -29.55 70.69 6.49
N GLU A 650 -28.28 70.35 6.80
CA GLU A 650 -27.56 70.56 8.10
C GLU A 650 -27.99 69.84 9.42
N ASP A 651 -27.09 69.44 10.36
CA ASP A 651 -25.68 69.02 10.22
C ASP A 651 -25.06 68.33 11.49
N VAL A 652 -24.00 67.53 11.28
CA VAL A 652 -22.74 67.39 12.08
C VAL A 652 -22.64 66.84 13.54
N GLN A 653 -21.64 65.93 13.71
CA GLN A 653 -20.82 65.54 14.90
C GLN A 653 -21.33 64.62 16.05
N GLY A 654 -20.36 63.90 16.67
CA GLY A 654 -20.48 63.10 17.90
C GLY A 654 -20.52 61.58 17.69
N GLU A 655 -19.45 60.90 17.29
CA GLU A 655 -18.32 60.42 18.12
C GLU A 655 -18.66 59.53 19.35
N ILE A 656 -18.35 58.23 19.21
CA ILE A 656 -17.59 57.36 20.15
C ILE A 656 -18.26 56.91 21.48
N GLU A 657 -18.00 55.65 21.87
CA GLU A 657 -18.01 55.10 23.25
C GLU A 657 -19.37 54.95 24.00
N ILE A 658 -19.58 54.03 24.97
CA ILE A 658 -18.90 52.81 25.48
C ILE A 658 -20.08 51.83 25.82
N LYS A 659 -20.10 50.50 25.64
CA LYS A 659 -19.32 49.43 26.35
C LYS A 659 -19.57 48.03 25.77
N GLN A 660 -18.49 47.32 25.43
CA GLN A 660 -18.13 46.13 26.22
C GLN A 660 -17.16 46.63 27.32
N PRO A 661 -17.33 46.16 28.57
CA PRO A 661 -16.45 45.11 29.11
C PRO A 661 -17.27 43.96 29.72
N ASP A 662 -16.79 42.72 29.81
CA ASP A 662 -15.50 42.19 30.33
C ASP A 662 -15.33 42.35 31.85
N VAL A 663 -15.80 41.33 32.58
CA VAL A 663 -15.30 40.75 33.85
C VAL A 663 -15.94 39.35 33.84
N GLU A 664 -15.28 38.22 33.58
CA GLU A 664 -14.00 37.69 34.10
C GLU A 664 -13.94 37.55 35.64
N GLU A 665 -14.62 36.52 36.16
CA GLU A 665 -14.18 35.72 37.32
C GLU A 665 -14.76 34.31 37.07
N GLU A 666 -13.96 33.32 36.67
CA GLU A 666 -13.03 32.53 37.51
C GLU A 666 -13.67 31.93 38.76
N VAL A 667 -13.90 30.61 38.71
CA VAL A 667 -13.50 29.59 39.71
C VAL A 667 -13.86 28.22 39.07
N ILE A 668 -12.93 27.37 38.61
CA ILE A 668 -11.80 26.68 39.28
C ILE A 668 -12.27 25.39 39.99
N VAL A 669 -11.91 24.22 39.40
CA VAL A 669 -11.68 22.90 40.05
C VAL A 669 -12.94 22.15 40.56
N GLU A 670 -13.04 20.82 40.63
CA GLU A 670 -12.15 19.64 40.40
C GLU A 670 -12.92 18.62 39.50
N VAL A 671 -12.32 17.96 38.50
CA VAL A 671 -11.82 16.56 38.53
C VAL A 671 -12.64 15.56 39.37
N GLU A 672 -13.18 14.52 38.71
CA GLU A 672 -13.19 13.16 39.25
C GLU A 672 -13.25 12.10 38.11
N GLU A 673 -12.44 11.05 38.21
CA GLU A 673 -12.45 9.88 37.32
C GLU A 673 -13.24 8.75 38.01
N GLU A 674 -14.25 8.14 37.38
CA GLU A 674 -14.82 6.88 37.87
C GLU A 674 -14.23 5.67 37.13
N VAL A 675 -13.28 5.03 37.81
CA VAL A 675 -12.83 3.66 37.52
C VAL A 675 -13.85 2.68 38.10
N VAL A 676 -14.29 1.70 37.31
CA VAL A 676 -15.05 0.55 37.83
C VAL A 676 -14.41 -0.75 37.37
N ALA A 677 -14.02 -1.60 38.31
CA ALA A 677 -13.46 -2.91 38.06
C ALA A 677 -13.81 -3.88 39.20
N GLU A 678 -14.46 -5.01 38.88
CA GLU A 678 -14.64 -6.24 39.67
C GLU A 678 -15.57 -7.19 38.85
N THR A 679 -15.49 -8.52 38.84
CA THR A 679 -14.36 -9.44 39.10
C THR A 679 -14.62 -10.81 38.43
N VAL A 680 -13.54 -11.57 38.24
CA VAL A 680 -13.43 -13.02 37.96
C VAL A 680 -14.65 -13.92 38.19
N VAL A 681 -14.96 -14.75 37.19
CA VAL A 681 -15.32 -16.18 37.37
C VAL A 681 -14.50 -17.00 36.37
N GLU A 682 -13.89 -18.09 36.84
CA GLU A 682 -13.19 -19.10 36.03
C GLU A 682 -14.14 -20.26 35.73
N GLU A 683 -14.06 -20.88 34.53
CA GLU A 683 -14.57 -22.24 34.34
C GLU A 683 -13.73 -23.00 33.32
N GLU A 684 -13.31 -24.23 33.67
CA GLU A 684 -12.49 -25.11 32.84
C GLU A 684 -13.37 -25.82 31.80
N VAL A 685 -12.86 -26.00 30.57
CA VAL A 685 -13.43 -26.97 29.61
C VAL A 685 -12.35 -27.95 29.20
N VAL A 686 -12.46 -29.19 29.68
CA VAL A 686 -11.57 -30.30 29.36
C VAL A 686 -11.98 -30.94 28.03
N SER A 687 -11.00 -31.24 27.19
CA SER A 687 -11.15 -32.05 25.99
C SER A 687 -11.09 -33.55 26.32
N GLU A 688 -12.08 -34.33 25.89
CA GLU A 688 -11.96 -35.79 25.80
C GLU A 688 -11.88 -36.22 24.33
N GLU A 689 -10.89 -37.04 24.00
CA GLU A 689 -10.73 -37.72 22.71
C GLU A 689 -11.67 -38.94 22.64
N HIS A 690 -12.09 -39.35 21.43
CA HIS A 690 -12.43 -40.74 21.11
C HIS A 690 -12.20 -41.02 19.62
N GLU A 691 -11.51 -42.11 19.32
CA GLU A 691 -11.40 -42.67 17.97
C GLU A 691 -12.62 -43.54 17.64
N GLU A 692 -13.01 -43.62 16.35
CA GLU A 692 -13.27 -44.90 15.68
C GLU A 692 -13.35 -44.70 14.14
N ALA A 693 -13.09 -45.76 13.37
CA ALA A 693 -12.98 -45.73 11.90
C ALA A 693 -14.04 -46.62 11.21
N VAL A 694 -14.08 -46.64 9.86
CA VAL A 694 -14.10 -47.87 9.00
C VAL A 694 -14.41 -47.60 7.49
N VAL A 695 -13.37 -47.76 6.66
CA VAL A 695 -13.27 -48.54 5.39
C VAL A 695 -14.16 -48.24 4.14
N VAL A 696 -13.50 -47.58 3.16
CA VAL A 696 -13.33 -47.91 1.71
C VAL A 696 -14.53 -48.09 0.73
N GLY A 697 -14.43 -47.37 -0.40
CA GLY A 697 -14.89 -47.78 -1.75
C GLY A 697 -13.86 -47.37 -2.82
N THR A 698 -13.45 -48.28 -3.71
CA THR A 698 -12.20 -48.20 -4.51
C THR A 698 -12.29 -47.48 -5.87
N THR A 699 -11.23 -46.75 -6.25
CA THR A 699 -10.62 -46.81 -7.61
C THR A 699 -9.18 -46.26 -7.63
N ASP A 700 -8.26 -47.05 -8.19
CA ASP A 700 -6.94 -46.80 -8.81
C ASP A 700 -5.95 -45.76 -8.20
N ASP A 701 -5.02 -46.29 -7.39
CA ASP A 701 -3.60 -45.93 -7.19
C ASP A 701 -3.11 -44.48 -7.44
N VAL A 702 -3.09 -43.69 -6.36
CA VAL A 702 -1.93 -42.84 -6.01
C VAL A 702 -1.58 -43.12 -4.54
N VAL A 703 -0.30 -43.37 -4.24
CA VAL A 703 0.15 -43.50 -2.85
C VAL A 703 0.23 -42.11 -2.23
N ILE A 704 -0.83 -41.71 -1.53
CA ILE A 704 -0.81 -40.53 -0.65
C ILE A 704 0.05 -40.89 0.57
N ALA A 705 1.28 -40.39 0.60
CA ALA A 705 2.14 -40.43 1.77
C ALA A 705 1.71 -39.32 2.74
N ASP A 706 1.50 -39.64 4.02
CA ASP A 706 1.02 -38.69 5.03
C ASP A 706 2.04 -37.55 5.31
N SER A 707 1.88 -36.44 4.60
CA SER A 707 2.66 -35.20 4.78
C SER A 707 2.48 -34.57 6.16
N SER A 708 1.40 -34.93 6.88
CA SER A 708 1.01 -34.43 8.20
C SER A 708 2.12 -34.51 9.25
N ALA A 709 3.02 -35.51 9.20
CA ALA A 709 4.15 -35.61 10.13
C ALA A 709 5.19 -34.48 9.94
N ILE A 710 5.31 -33.93 8.72
CA ILE A 710 6.20 -32.80 8.39
C ILE A 710 5.48 -31.47 8.65
N GLU A 711 4.19 -31.35 8.31
CA GLU A 711 3.38 -30.17 8.62
C GLU A 711 3.35 -29.90 10.13
N ASN A 712 3.13 -30.95 10.94
CA ASN A 712 3.16 -30.85 12.40
C ASN A 712 4.55 -30.47 12.92
N LEU A 713 5.63 -30.95 12.31
CA LEU A 713 7.00 -30.57 12.66
C LEU A 713 7.28 -29.09 12.34
N LEU A 714 6.83 -28.60 11.18
CA LEU A 714 7.00 -27.21 10.77
C LEU A 714 6.23 -26.26 11.71
N ARG A 715 4.97 -26.58 12.03
CA ARG A 715 4.20 -25.83 13.04
C ARG A 715 4.87 -25.85 14.41
N ALA A 716 5.40 -26.99 14.85
CA ALA A 716 6.14 -27.10 16.11
C ALA A 716 7.49 -26.34 16.15
N LEU A 717 8.02 -25.94 14.98
CA LEU A 717 9.20 -25.08 14.83
C LEU A 717 8.86 -23.58 14.75
N GLY A 718 7.60 -23.21 14.46
CA GLY A 718 7.17 -21.83 14.17
C GLY A 718 7.01 -21.51 12.68
N LEU A 719 7.21 -22.49 11.79
CA LEU A 719 7.19 -22.34 10.33
C LEU A 719 5.77 -22.59 9.77
N GLU A 720 4.81 -21.76 10.20
CA GLU A 720 3.40 -21.92 9.85
C GLU A 720 3.12 -21.69 8.35
N GLN A 721 3.83 -20.75 7.72
CA GLN A 721 3.66 -20.44 6.30
C GLN A 721 4.12 -21.60 5.41
N GLU A 722 5.28 -22.20 5.71
CA GLU A 722 5.79 -23.38 5.02
C GLU A 722 4.96 -24.65 5.29
N ALA A 723 4.35 -24.76 6.47
CA ALA A 723 3.41 -25.84 6.76
C ALA A 723 2.16 -25.76 5.87
N SER A 724 1.59 -24.56 5.69
CA SER A 724 0.45 -24.35 4.79
C SER A 724 0.85 -24.54 3.32
N MET A 725 1.96 -23.94 2.86
CA MET A 725 2.45 -24.14 1.49
C MET A 725 2.74 -25.61 1.15
N LEU A 726 3.18 -26.41 2.13
CA LEU A 726 3.35 -27.86 1.96
C LEU A 726 2.01 -28.58 1.82
N ALA A 727 1.01 -28.25 2.64
CA ALA A 727 -0.33 -28.83 2.55
C ALA A 727 -1.03 -28.49 1.21
N ASP A 728 -0.82 -27.27 0.70
CA ASP A 728 -1.41 -26.80 -0.56
C ASP A 728 -0.74 -27.39 -1.81
N ASN A 729 0.59 -27.58 -1.80
CA ASN A 729 1.37 -27.88 -3.02
C ASN A 729 2.17 -29.19 -2.99
N GLY A 730 2.36 -29.81 -1.83
CA GLY A 730 3.17 -31.03 -1.66
C GLY A 730 4.68 -30.86 -1.91
N ASP A 731 5.19 -29.64 -2.16
CA ASP A 731 6.59 -29.44 -2.56
C ASP A 731 7.57 -29.40 -1.36
N PHE A 732 8.16 -30.56 -1.07
CA PHE A 732 9.25 -30.69 -0.11
C PHE A 732 10.53 -29.89 -0.47
N SER A 733 10.66 -29.32 -1.68
CA SER A 733 11.83 -28.52 -2.07
C SER A 733 11.88 -27.16 -1.36
N VAL A 734 10.73 -26.50 -1.18
CA VAL A 734 10.60 -25.25 -0.42
C VAL A 734 10.90 -25.50 1.05
N VAL A 735 10.30 -26.55 1.62
CA VAL A 735 10.50 -27.00 3.00
C VAL A 735 11.97 -27.32 3.28
N ARG A 736 12.65 -28.00 2.35
CA ARG A 736 14.10 -28.29 2.46
C ARG A 736 14.94 -27.01 2.43
N ARG A 737 14.52 -25.96 1.71
CA ARG A 737 15.23 -24.68 1.66
C ARG A 737 15.04 -23.88 2.96
N SER A 738 13.82 -23.79 3.48
CA SER A 738 13.53 -23.12 4.76
C SER A 738 14.24 -23.81 5.93
N LEU A 739 14.06 -25.13 6.10
CA LEU A 739 14.76 -25.86 7.17
C LEU A 739 16.29 -25.76 7.08
N ALA A 740 16.86 -25.60 5.88
CA ALA A 740 18.30 -25.41 5.69
C ALA A 740 18.79 -23.98 6.00
N SER A 741 18.01 -22.93 5.74
CA SER A 741 18.39 -21.56 6.13
C SER A 741 18.48 -21.40 7.66
N HIS A 742 17.73 -22.22 8.39
CA HIS A 742 17.73 -22.24 9.85
C HIS A 742 18.79 -23.13 10.50
N VAL A 743 19.70 -23.81 9.77
CA VAL A 743 20.79 -24.61 10.35
C VAL A 743 22.06 -23.77 10.57
N GLY A 744 22.78 -24.03 11.67
CA GLY A 744 24.08 -23.42 11.96
C GLY A 744 24.03 -21.99 12.51
N ILE A 745 22.87 -21.52 12.96
CA ILE A 745 22.71 -20.19 13.57
C ILE A 745 23.19 -20.23 15.03
N GLU A 746 24.19 -19.41 15.35
CA GLU A 746 24.73 -19.18 16.69
C GLU A 746 24.37 -17.77 17.20
N PRO A 747 24.22 -17.54 18.53
CA PRO A 747 24.26 -18.53 19.61
C PRO A 747 22.90 -19.22 19.81
N ARG A 748 22.85 -20.55 19.81
CA ARG A 748 21.59 -21.32 19.90
C ARG A 748 21.81 -22.76 20.37
N ASP A 749 20.82 -23.37 21.03
CA ASP A 749 20.91 -24.75 21.54
C ASP A 749 21.23 -25.78 20.43
N MET A 750 22.40 -26.45 20.52
CA MET A 750 22.80 -27.54 19.62
C MET A 750 21.74 -28.64 19.46
N ARG A 751 20.85 -28.85 20.44
CA ARG A 751 19.78 -29.86 20.35
C ARG A 751 18.72 -29.50 19.31
N LEU A 752 18.47 -28.21 19.11
CA LEU A 752 17.58 -27.72 18.04
C LEU A 752 18.29 -27.79 16.68
N ASP A 753 19.58 -27.46 16.64
CA ASP A 753 20.39 -27.58 15.41
C ASP A 753 20.50 -29.04 14.94
N ARG A 754 20.75 -29.97 15.87
CA ARG A 754 20.65 -31.43 15.67
C ARG A 754 19.30 -31.85 15.10
N LEU A 755 18.21 -31.30 15.62
CA LEU A 755 16.83 -31.63 15.21
C LEU A 755 16.60 -31.20 13.75
N LEU A 756 17.01 -29.99 13.37
CA LEU A 756 16.94 -29.49 11.99
C LEU A 756 17.84 -30.31 11.03
N ARG A 757 19.07 -30.66 11.46
CA ARG A 757 20.00 -31.49 10.66
C ARG A 757 19.52 -32.94 10.51
N LEU A 758 18.69 -33.45 11.42
CA LEU A 758 18.01 -34.74 11.30
C LEU A 758 16.77 -34.65 10.42
N SER A 759 15.91 -33.64 10.59
CA SER A 759 14.70 -33.49 9.77
C SER A 759 15.04 -33.33 8.28
N LEU A 760 16.05 -32.52 7.94
CA LEU A 760 16.59 -32.39 6.58
C LEU A 760 17.09 -33.71 5.95
N ARG A 761 17.47 -34.70 6.76
CA ARG A 761 17.89 -36.04 6.29
C ARG A 761 16.73 -37.04 6.21
N LEU A 762 15.61 -36.74 6.87
CA LEU A 762 14.39 -37.53 6.89
C LEU A 762 13.30 -37.00 5.94
N ILE A 763 13.51 -35.86 5.25
CA ILE A 763 12.60 -35.42 4.19
C ILE A 763 12.45 -36.55 3.15
N PRO A 764 11.22 -36.94 2.77
CA PRO A 764 10.96 -38.11 1.93
C PRO A 764 11.56 -38.01 0.52
N LYS A 765 11.67 -39.16 -0.13
CA LYS A 765 12.32 -39.31 -1.45
C LYS A 765 11.44 -39.96 -2.53
N GLY A 766 10.30 -40.56 -2.17
CA GLY A 766 9.49 -41.40 -3.04
C GLY A 766 9.97 -42.85 -3.10
N ASP A 767 10.40 -43.41 -1.96
CA ASP A 767 10.89 -44.80 -1.85
C ASP A 767 10.16 -45.61 -0.76
N GLU A 768 10.40 -46.92 -0.70
CA GLU A 768 9.72 -47.85 0.22
C GLU A 768 9.93 -47.51 1.71
N ASP A 769 10.94 -46.70 2.01
CA ASP A 769 11.41 -46.33 3.34
C ASP A 769 10.75 -45.07 3.91
N ASP A 770 10.02 -44.30 3.11
CA ASP A 770 9.41 -43.03 3.54
C ASP A 770 8.49 -43.20 4.76
N ASN A 771 7.80 -44.35 4.90
CA ASN A 771 7.01 -44.68 6.08
C ASN A 771 7.82 -44.66 7.39
N HIS A 772 9.06 -45.15 7.37
CA HIS A 772 9.97 -45.07 8.52
C HIS A 772 10.44 -43.63 8.76
N ARG A 773 10.63 -42.85 7.68
CA ARG A 773 11.01 -41.43 7.77
C ARG A 773 9.89 -40.59 8.40
N PHE A 774 8.63 -40.76 8.00
CA PHE A 774 7.48 -40.08 8.61
C PHE A 774 7.32 -40.43 10.09
N ALA A 775 7.50 -41.70 10.48
CA ALA A 775 7.49 -42.10 11.90
C ALA A 775 8.58 -41.38 12.71
N LEU A 776 9.81 -41.28 12.17
CA LEU A 776 10.89 -40.55 12.82
C LEU A 776 10.63 -39.03 12.86
N LEU A 777 10.10 -38.43 11.80
CA LEU A 777 9.71 -37.01 11.74
C LEU A 777 8.62 -36.67 12.77
N SER A 778 7.61 -37.54 12.93
CA SER A 778 6.61 -37.41 14.00
C SER A 778 7.26 -37.37 15.38
N THR A 779 8.21 -38.27 15.67
CA THR A 779 8.96 -38.19 16.94
C THR A 779 9.84 -36.95 17.06
N LEU A 780 10.35 -36.37 15.96
CA LEU A 780 11.04 -35.07 16.02
C LEU A 780 10.08 -33.92 16.33
N SER A 781 8.82 -33.99 15.89
CA SER A 781 7.79 -33.00 16.24
C SER A 781 7.49 -32.99 17.74
N GLU A 782 7.33 -34.18 18.36
CA GLU A 782 7.23 -34.30 19.83
C GLU A 782 8.39 -33.59 20.56
N LEU A 783 9.62 -33.73 20.03
CA LEU A 783 10.81 -33.13 20.61
C LEU A 783 10.89 -31.61 20.37
N ALA A 784 10.38 -31.11 19.24
CA ALA A 784 10.24 -29.69 18.98
C ALA A 784 9.25 -29.06 19.97
N VAL A 785 8.06 -29.65 20.16
CA VAL A 785 7.09 -29.20 21.19
C VAL A 785 7.69 -29.25 22.60
N GLY A 786 8.46 -30.29 22.92
CA GLY A 786 9.19 -30.40 24.19
C GLY A 786 10.25 -29.31 24.38
N LEU A 787 11.00 -28.99 23.32
CA LEU A 787 11.98 -27.89 23.32
C LEU A 787 11.30 -26.53 23.43
N SER A 788 10.19 -26.28 22.74
CA SER A 788 9.42 -25.02 22.80
C SER A 788 8.93 -24.73 24.22
N LYS A 789 8.34 -25.72 24.90
CA LYS A 789 7.96 -25.59 26.32
C LYS A 789 9.17 -25.30 27.21
N TRP A 790 10.31 -25.95 26.96
CA TRP A 790 11.53 -25.75 27.74
C TRP A 790 12.20 -24.39 27.51
N THR A 791 12.28 -23.89 26.26
CA THR A 791 12.84 -22.58 25.94
C THR A 791 11.98 -21.47 26.51
N ARG A 792 10.65 -21.58 26.38
CA ARG A 792 9.68 -20.65 26.95
C ARG A 792 9.85 -20.49 28.47
N THR A 793 9.80 -21.56 29.24
CA THR A 793 10.01 -21.50 30.70
C THR A 793 11.40 -20.95 31.06
N ARG A 794 12.43 -21.17 30.23
CA ARG A 794 13.76 -20.58 30.40
C ARG A 794 13.85 -19.09 30.06
N LEU A 795 13.02 -18.57 29.17
CA LEU A 795 12.87 -17.13 28.89
C LEU A 795 12.04 -16.43 29.98
N GLU A 796 10.90 -17.01 30.35
CA GLU A 796 9.99 -16.51 31.38
C GLU A 796 10.72 -16.36 32.74
N SER A 797 11.48 -17.38 33.15
CA SER A 797 12.35 -17.35 34.34
C SER A 797 13.54 -16.37 34.27
N ARG A 798 13.73 -15.70 33.14
CA ARG A 798 14.71 -14.61 32.91
C ARG A 798 14.04 -13.24 32.68
N HIS A 799 12.72 -13.15 32.84
CA HIS A 799 11.91 -11.97 32.50
C HIS A 799 12.06 -11.53 31.02
N SER A 800 12.29 -12.50 30.12
CA SER A 800 12.24 -12.32 28.68
C SER A 800 10.95 -12.95 28.15
N GLY A 801 10.20 -12.24 27.30
CA GLY A 801 8.98 -12.77 26.71
C GLY A 801 9.28 -13.76 25.58
N SER A 802 8.62 -14.92 25.60
CA SER A 802 8.54 -15.82 24.44
C SER A 802 7.63 -15.21 23.37
N VAL A 803 8.03 -15.26 22.11
CA VAL A 803 7.16 -14.95 20.96
C VAL A 803 6.27 -16.13 20.58
N GLY A 804 6.66 -17.36 20.93
CA GLY A 804 5.92 -18.60 20.61
C GLY A 804 6.52 -19.37 19.42
N ASP A 805 7.35 -18.71 18.62
CA ASP A 805 8.23 -19.31 17.61
C ASP A 805 9.47 -19.91 18.31
N LEU A 806 9.66 -21.23 18.16
CA LEU A 806 10.77 -21.97 18.76
C LEU A 806 12.14 -21.56 18.19
N LEU A 807 12.24 -21.28 16.89
CA LEU A 807 13.49 -20.89 16.26
C LEU A 807 13.96 -19.52 16.78
N GLN A 808 13.04 -18.55 16.87
CA GLN A 808 13.31 -17.23 17.44
C GLN A 808 13.58 -17.28 18.95
N ASP A 809 12.77 -17.99 19.71
CA ASP A 809 12.89 -18.03 21.17
C ASP A 809 14.13 -18.83 21.62
N ALA A 810 14.56 -19.83 20.84
CA ALA A 810 15.84 -20.52 21.08
C ALA A 810 17.05 -19.61 20.81
N ALA A 811 17.01 -18.74 19.79
CA ALA A 811 18.06 -17.77 19.52
C ALA A 811 18.14 -16.69 20.62
N LYS A 812 16.99 -16.10 21.00
CA LYS A 812 16.89 -15.14 22.12
C LYS A 812 17.38 -15.75 23.44
N LEU A 813 17.07 -17.03 23.69
CA LEU A 813 17.59 -17.74 24.86
C LEU A 813 19.11 -17.98 24.78
N GLY A 814 19.65 -18.25 23.59
CA GLY A 814 21.08 -18.36 23.35
C GLY A 814 21.84 -17.05 23.63
N GLU A 815 21.34 -15.92 23.15
CA GLU A 815 21.87 -14.59 23.49
C GLU A 815 21.79 -14.30 25.00
N ALA A 816 20.65 -14.63 25.63
CA ALA A 816 20.48 -14.43 27.06
C ALA A 816 21.42 -15.33 27.90
N LEU A 817 21.73 -16.53 27.42
CA LEU A 817 22.65 -17.47 28.05
C LEU A 817 24.13 -17.09 27.84
N SER A 818 24.51 -16.58 26.66
CA SER A 818 25.87 -16.10 26.39
C SER A 818 26.18 -14.83 27.19
N ARG A 819 25.19 -13.94 27.36
CA ARG A 819 25.30 -12.72 28.17
C ARG A 819 25.30 -12.99 29.68
N ILE A 820 24.46 -13.91 30.16
CA ILE A 820 24.38 -14.30 31.59
C ILE A 820 24.18 -15.82 31.69
N PRO A 821 25.25 -16.62 31.90
CA PRO A 821 25.12 -18.07 32.04
C PRO A 821 24.27 -18.42 33.27
N GLY A 822 23.35 -19.37 33.10
CA GLY A 822 22.39 -19.76 34.14
C GLY A 822 22.98 -20.71 35.20
N PRO A 823 22.39 -20.80 36.40
CA PRO A 823 22.77 -21.79 37.41
C PRO A 823 22.37 -23.20 36.96
N GLY A 824 23.32 -23.95 36.40
CA GLY A 824 23.15 -25.32 35.93
C GLY A 824 24.33 -25.78 35.08
N THR A 825 24.18 -26.91 34.39
CA THR A 825 25.11 -27.30 33.32
C THR A 825 25.00 -26.28 32.18
N PRO A 826 26.12 -25.74 31.64
CA PRO A 826 26.07 -24.85 30.50
C PRO A 826 25.46 -25.58 29.30
N LEU A 827 24.54 -24.91 28.60
CA LEU A 827 24.02 -25.36 27.31
C LEU A 827 25.09 -25.05 26.25
N PRO A 828 25.44 -25.97 25.35
CA PRO A 828 26.29 -25.64 24.22
C PRO A 828 25.49 -24.82 23.19
N LEU A 829 26.07 -23.70 22.77
CA LEU A 829 25.40 -22.68 21.93
C LEU A 829 26.01 -22.55 20.52
N GLU A 830 26.92 -23.45 20.18
CA GLU A 830 27.67 -23.55 18.92
C GLU A 830 26.86 -24.35 17.87
N ALA A 831 27.24 -24.27 16.60
CA ALA A 831 26.64 -25.05 15.51
C ALA A 831 26.91 -26.57 15.65
N ASP A 832 25.99 -27.42 15.20
CA ASP A 832 26.15 -28.88 15.32
C ASP A 832 27.07 -29.46 14.23
N GLU A 833 28.38 -29.44 14.43
CA GLU A 833 29.34 -30.02 13.47
C GLU A 833 29.29 -31.56 13.35
N TYR A 834 28.70 -32.25 14.34
CA TYR A 834 28.77 -33.71 14.46
C TYR A 834 28.28 -34.46 13.19
N LEU A 835 29.00 -35.53 12.85
CA LEU A 835 28.77 -36.34 11.66
C LEU A 835 27.57 -37.28 11.84
N LEU A 836 26.40 -36.84 11.36
CA LEU A 836 25.20 -37.67 11.29
C LEU A 836 25.30 -38.75 10.18
N PRO A 837 24.62 -39.90 10.35
CA PRO A 837 24.49 -40.96 9.32
C PRO A 837 23.93 -40.47 7.98
N SER A 838 24.25 -41.18 6.89
CA SER A 838 23.75 -40.88 5.54
C SER A 838 22.22 -40.91 5.47
N GLN A 839 21.64 -40.18 4.51
CA GLN A 839 20.17 -40.15 4.30
C GLN A 839 19.57 -41.54 4.02
N ASP A 840 20.41 -42.46 3.55
CA ASP A 840 20.05 -43.83 3.15
C ASP A 840 20.38 -44.85 4.27
N ASP A 841 20.83 -44.39 5.44
CA ASP A 841 21.08 -45.21 6.65
C ASP A 841 20.02 -44.89 7.72
N ILE A 842 18.84 -45.50 7.56
CA ILE A 842 17.66 -45.22 8.40
C ILE A 842 17.79 -45.86 9.78
N ASP A 843 18.44 -47.02 9.90
CA ASP A 843 18.82 -47.59 11.19
C ASP A 843 19.72 -46.60 11.96
N GLY A 844 20.77 -46.08 11.32
CA GLY A 844 21.62 -45.03 11.87
C GLY A 844 20.84 -43.78 12.29
N LEU A 845 20.03 -43.20 11.39
CA LEU A 845 19.20 -42.03 11.69
C LEU A 845 18.22 -42.30 12.84
N SER A 846 17.64 -43.50 12.94
CA SER A 846 16.76 -43.88 14.06
C SER A 846 17.51 -43.90 15.40
N THR A 847 18.77 -44.34 15.41
CA THR A 847 19.59 -44.32 16.64
C THR A 847 19.94 -42.90 17.08
N GLU A 848 20.18 -41.97 16.14
CA GLU A 848 20.43 -40.56 16.44
C GLU A 848 19.16 -39.82 16.90
N VAL A 849 18.00 -40.08 16.29
CA VAL A 849 16.70 -39.57 16.77
C VAL A 849 16.42 -40.06 18.19
N ASN A 850 16.68 -41.33 18.48
CA ASN A 850 16.59 -41.88 19.84
C ASN A 850 17.63 -41.28 20.81
N ALA A 851 18.84 -40.96 20.34
CA ALA A 851 19.85 -40.28 21.14
C ALA A 851 19.45 -38.84 21.47
N LEU A 852 18.85 -38.11 20.51
CA LEU A 852 18.27 -36.79 20.72
C LEU A 852 17.09 -36.84 21.70
N LYS A 853 16.17 -37.80 21.55
CA LYS A 853 15.02 -38.00 22.48
C LYS A 853 15.48 -38.11 23.93
N ARG A 854 16.58 -38.83 24.18
CA ARG A 854 17.23 -38.95 25.51
C ARG A 854 17.92 -37.67 26.02
N ARG A 855 18.33 -36.74 25.14
CA ARG A 855 18.96 -35.44 25.48
C ARG A 855 17.95 -34.29 25.61
N VAL A 856 16.78 -34.41 25.00
CA VAL A 856 15.67 -33.46 25.14
C VAL A 856 14.89 -33.76 26.42
N MET A 857 14.56 -35.03 26.68
CA MET A 857 13.82 -35.51 27.87
C MET A 857 14.64 -35.50 29.19
N LEU A 858 15.61 -34.60 29.34
CA LEU A 858 16.33 -34.42 30.60
C LEU A 858 15.49 -33.56 31.57
N PRO A 859 15.34 -33.97 32.85
CA PRO A 859 14.59 -33.18 33.83
C PRO A 859 15.23 -31.80 34.05
N SER A 860 14.43 -30.82 34.48
CA SER A 860 14.76 -29.38 34.53
C SER A 860 16.09 -29.09 35.24
N SER A 861 17.16 -29.06 34.44
CA SER A 861 18.55 -29.04 34.91
C SER A 861 18.98 -27.63 35.31
N GLY A 862 18.44 -27.15 36.43
CA GLY A 862 18.84 -25.90 37.06
C GLY A 862 17.67 -25.01 37.50
N GLY A 863 17.14 -25.30 38.70
CA GLY A 863 16.57 -24.30 39.61
C GLY A 863 15.19 -23.72 39.32
N VAL A 864 14.61 -23.93 38.13
CA VAL A 864 13.25 -23.46 37.80
C VAL A 864 12.25 -24.61 38.04
N ARG A 865 11.17 -24.27 38.74
CA ARG A 865 9.97 -25.10 38.94
C ARG A 865 8.81 -24.50 38.18
#